data_AF-A0A6P0CK62-F1
#
_entry.id   AF-A0A6P0CK62-F1
#
_cell.length_a   1.000
_cell.length_b   1.000
_cell.length_c   1.000
_cell.angle_alpha   90.00
_cell.angle_beta   90.00
_cell.angle_gamma   90.00
#
_symmetry.space_group_name_H-M   'P 1'
#
loop_
_entity.id
_entity.type
_entity.pdbx_description
1 polymer ?
#
loop_
_entity_poly.entity_id
_entity_poly.type
_entity_poly.pdbx_seq_one_letter_code
_entity_poly.pdbx_strand_id
1 'polypeptide(L)'
;MSDTDDTGGSSVMQSLASWGLTAYSIAGWAVDAAAQRLLNITGSAAPPPDPSPSAMENFKATLAPRPANTNAPANATAQETQTINAAFVELTTYVDDNIDSEDISVAREKLAAVVKLVGDTAQAADDRDALAVKKTALEQDLKKIPFLRDVTAAEMRDFAKRRTLIARQISAAAVLSDLDPVEITLETLKGDVSDAQKMIPLRKNASDQIAAAKSARKDMQKTVDRGYYEALNKAISDAQIALGAAKTQTDITQLQAALKAVTDKEADARSYAAYFDLWSVKAEGYLSVYDRDPDKDNRSDGRKARNAAAQAAAVKSKALDFVGARAALDGFETAPAVTANGNYPAASAFMAQLDGFLKSHGTKRQQVKSAKLPWSNRMDNDLSDIRKKGIVNKNWGDAATDLTEHQDKVDKLYPIALKHLQVFEAKGSVPDSDEPMVTLLAAVSASKSKLDNDGKGNYAEALSAFDGLGGAKVNQATALRRLSAIKKRAKAAGTGGFAAAQAHVEGQYGYIKNNIAADIDAANATMDTLEALLDNLEAMIPVLSEARAAKPTHDPTDTFKLLDAAEAKVTSLEFDKAKGEAETALLAYGLLAEFLFVEGQVQMLLATQTDKTPGHTLVKTALSEADDMARTQGKIADAIAKLNAILADPTLAEMAHEAGLWLAKFKDVEKRHNKIVPGMKPDQAKATMTTLFDAAKDKAETDHDYTAAMALLEAYDTKLTQARDYVACRRRAFAVKTALDRAATTFASEPDIDKKVYGDGGKAGIEAQVKAAEDKAVAGKVVEAGADFAQRLKDWKPLLKNIALLHESADSVGSNAGHSIDRHGPEVTDEELLTRLTTGVAPDGKSSPTRNASRYDSFAAWVQAREEGAALLEKENHPGPPEVPVRASDTSIPAAADTVTSMKKIIDHEGPIDRAMRGIKPNQEVDASKGKVGKGQTYETYEALDGITKSETLWLFEIDISAIESKLAKPHGPLEKDVGVKWDSKPQTYIDVHATLPGSPPAPASIPGKWVMMQLFPVVDKWDQEKQDYA
;
A
#
# COMPACT_ATOMS: atom_id res chain seq x y z
N MET A 1 12.88 42.80 30.22
CA MET A 1 13.26 43.34 31.54
C MET A 1 14.53 42.63 31.93
N SER A 2 15.70 43.21 32.12
CA SER A 2 16.31 44.54 31.88
C SER A 2 17.83 44.30 31.90
N ASP A 3 18.58 45.22 31.27
CA ASP A 3 20.02 45.46 31.39
C ASP A 3 21.00 44.36 30.96
N THR A 4 21.38 44.39 29.69
CA THR A 4 22.75 44.09 29.28
C THR A 4 23.33 45.35 28.66
N ASP A 5 24.29 45.96 29.36
CA ASP A 5 25.12 47.08 28.92
C ASP A 5 25.85 46.72 27.62
N ASP A 6 25.33 47.23 26.49
CA ASP A 6 25.98 47.18 25.19
C ASP A 6 26.69 48.52 24.95
N THR A 7 27.77 48.77 25.69
CA THR A 7 28.59 50.01 25.60
C THR A 7 29.97 49.78 25.00
N GLY A 8 30.23 48.62 24.40
CA GLY A 8 31.54 48.25 23.85
C GLY A 8 32.01 49.15 22.71
N GLY A 9 31.17 49.33 21.68
CA GLY A 9 31.48 50.15 20.49
C GLY A 9 31.62 51.65 20.79
N SER A 10 30.83 52.17 21.74
CA SER A 10 30.91 53.58 22.16
C SER A 10 32.26 53.96 22.76
N SER A 11 32.99 53.03 23.39
CA SER A 11 34.25 53.33 24.07
C SER A 11 35.43 53.50 23.10
N VAL A 12 35.45 52.71 22.01
CA VAL A 12 36.49 52.80 20.97
C VAL A 12 36.27 54.05 20.11
N MET A 13 35.02 54.37 19.79
CA MET A 13 34.66 55.62 19.10
C MET A 13 34.98 56.86 19.93
N GLN A 14 34.66 56.86 21.23
CA GLN A 14 35.07 57.95 22.13
C GLN A 14 36.60 58.06 22.23
N SER A 15 37.32 56.94 22.22
CA SER A 15 38.78 56.91 22.20
C SER A 15 39.36 57.48 20.90
N LEU A 16 38.89 57.04 19.73
CA LEU A 16 39.38 57.49 18.43
C LEU A 16 38.96 58.94 18.12
N ALA A 17 37.74 59.34 18.48
CA ALA A 17 37.30 60.73 18.38
C ALA A 17 38.07 61.64 19.35
N SER A 18 38.35 61.17 20.58
CA SER A 18 39.24 61.86 21.53
C SER A 18 40.67 61.98 20.98
N TRP A 19 41.20 60.93 20.34
CA TRP A 19 42.52 60.94 19.71
C TRP A 19 42.56 61.91 18.53
N GLY A 20 41.55 61.87 17.66
CA GLY A 20 41.38 62.79 16.54
C GLY A 20 41.26 64.25 16.99
N LEU A 21 40.44 64.54 18.01
CA LEU A 21 40.33 65.90 18.59
C LEU A 21 41.65 66.37 19.20
N THR A 22 42.35 65.49 19.93
CA THR A 22 43.62 65.81 20.59
C THR A 22 44.69 66.08 19.54
N ALA A 23 44.80 65.22 18.53
CA ALA A 23 45.65 65.40 17.38
C ALA A 23 45.38 66.69 16.60
N TYR A 24 44.10 66.99 16.32
CA TYR A 24 43.70 68.20 15.62
C TYR A 24 44.02 69.44 16.45
N SER A 25 43.86 69.39 17.78
CA SER A 25 44.20 70.47 18.68
C SER A 25 45.72 70.72 18.78
N ILE A 26 46.53 69.66 18.75
CA ILE A 26 48.00 69.75 18.81
C ILE A 26 48.59 70.18 17.47
N ALA A 27 48.09 69.64 16.35
CA ALA A 27 48.49 70.07 15.01
C ALA A 27 48.01 71.51 14.74
N GLY A 28 46.80 71.87 15.19
CA GLY A 28 46.31 73.24 15.19
C GLY A 28 47.21 74.17 15.99
N TRP A 29 47.65 73.75 17.19
CA TRP A 29 48.63 74.50 17.98
C TRP A 29 49.99 74.64 17.27
N ALA A 30 50.53 73.57 16.68
CA ALA A 30 51.83 73.61 15.99
C ALA A 30 51.77 74.51 14.74
N VAL A 31 50.66 74.46 13.99
CA VAL A 31 50.40 75.32 12.84
C VAL A 31 50.18 76.78 13.28
N ASP A 32 49.45 77.03 14.36
CA ASP A 32 49.24 78.37 14.92
C ASP A 32 50.53 78.95 15.53
N ALA A 33 51.37 78.13 16.17
CA ALA A 33 52.67 78.53 16.70
C ALA A 33 53.67 78.86 15.58
N ALA A 34 53.67 78.08 14.50
CA ALA A 34 54.48 78.36 13.30
C ALA A 34 53.96 79.60 12.55
N ALA A 35 52.64 79.75 12.40
CA ALA A 35 52.01 80.93 11.78
C ALA A 35 52.23 82.21 12.61
N GLN A 36 52.17 82.15 13.94
CA GLN A 36 52.48 83.28 14.81
C GLN A 36 53.97 83.64 14.83
N ARG A 37 54.88 82.67 14.61
CA ARG A 37 56.32 82.95 14.44
C ARG A 37 56.64 83.60 13.09
N LEU A 38 55.98 83.19 12.00
CA LEU A 38 56.02 83.88 10.70
C LEU A 38 55.47 85.32 10.80
N LEU A 39 54.42 85.54 11.61
CA LEU A 39 53.89 86.89 11.90
C LEU A 39 54.82 87.72 12.80
N ASN A 40 55.59 87.08 13.70
CA ASN A 40 56.54 87.73 14.61
C ASN A 40 57.81 88.29 13.95
N ILE A 41 58.00 88.12 12.63
CA ILE A 41 59.01 88.87 11.85
C ILE A 41 58.66 90.39 11.80
N THR A 42 57.44 90.79 12.18
CA THR A 42 57.02 92.22 12.15
C THR A 42 56.71 92.88 13.50
N GLY A 43 56.93 92.19 14.63
CA GLY A 43 57.07 92.82 15.94
C GLY A 43 55.80 92.99 16.81
N SER A 44 56.02 92.78 18.11
CA SER A 44 55.25 93.16 19.30
C SER A 44 53.95 92.43 19.68
N ALA A 45 53.98 91.10 19.77
CA ALA A 45 53.10 90.38 20.70
C ALA A 45 53.90 89.38 21.55
N ALA A 46 53.57 89.31 22.85
CA ALA A 46 54.25 88.47 23.83
C ALA A 46 54.27 86.98 23.40
N PRO A 47 55.35 86.23 23.69
CA PRO A 47 55.41 84.81 23.38
C PRO A 47 54.24 84.08 24.07
N PRO A 48 53.59 83.10 23.42
CA PRO A 48 52.61 82.28 24.10
C PRO A 48 53.29 81.56 25.28
N PRO A 49 52.54 81.26 26.37
CA PRO A 49 53.10 80.51 27.48
C PRO A 49 53.64 79.18 26.97
N ASP A 50 54.83 78.80 27.44
CA ASP A 50 55.37 77.45 27.21
C ASP A 50 54.27 76.44 27.54
N PRO A 51 54.03 75.42 26.68
CA PRO A 51 53.18 74.32 27.09
C PRO A 51 53.80 73.78 28.37
N SER A 52 53.04 73.81 29.46
CA SER A 52 53.57 73.32 30.74
C SER A 52 54.16 71.94 30.50
N PRO A 53 55.29 71.59 31.12
CA PRO A 53 55.86 70.24 31.03
C PRO A 53 54.80 69.14 31.23
N SER A 54 53.76 69.44 32.02
CA SER A 54 52.60 68.56 32.25
C SER A 54 51.70 68.30 31.03
N ALA A 55 51.57 69.23 30.06
CA ALA A 55 50.80 68.98 28.83
C ALA A 55 51.56 68.05 27.87
N MET A 56 52.87 68.23 27.76
CA MET A 56 53.74 67.38 26.94
C MET A 56 54.00 66.00 27.61
N GLU A 57 54.08 65.95 28.96
CA GLU A 57 54.07 64.70 29.72
C GLU A 57 52.72 63.99 29.62
N ASN A 58 51.59 64.70 29.71
CA ASN A 58 50.27 64.09 29.51
C ASN A 58 50.12 63.54 28.08
N PHE A 59 50.64 64.22 27.06
CA PHE A 59 50.69 63.70 25.69
C PHE A 59 51.54 62.43 25.57
N LYS A 60 52.76 62.42 26.13
CA LYS A 60 53.63 61.23 26.19
C LYS A 60 53.02 60.08 27.02
N ALA A 61 52.26 60.40 28.08
CA ALA A 61 51.54 59.44 28.89
C ALA A 61 50.27 58.90 28.20
N THR A 62 49.67 59.67 27.29
CA THR A 62 48.52 59.23 26.47
C THR A 62 48.97 58.37 25.27
N LEU A 63 50.21 58.58 24.79
CA LEU A 63 50.89 57.76 23.77
C LEU A 63 51.54 56.48 24.33
N ALA A 64 51.68 56.34 25.65
CA ALA A 64 52.19 55.12 26.24
C ALA A 64 51.24 53.96 25.91
N PRO A 65 51.75 52.81 25.43
CA PRO A 65 50.91 51.69 25.03
C PRO A 65 50.08 51.24 26.23
N ARG A 66 48.76 51.48 26.17
CA ARG A 66 47.85 50.88 27.16
C ARG A 66 47.87 49.37 26.94
N PRO A 67 47.97 48.57 28.02
CA PRO A 67 47.92 47.12 27.91
C PRO A 67 46.63 46.73 27.18
N ALA A 68 46.75 45.81 26.23
CA ALA A 68 45.63 45.30 25.45
C ALA A 68 44.48 44.92 26.40
N ASN A 69 43.36 45.63 26.30
CA ASN A 69 42.14 45.21 26.97
C ASN A 69 41.71 43.90 26.30
N THR A 70 41.71 42.81 27.07
CA THR A 70 41.59 41.43 26.59
C THR A 70 40.21 41.06 26.03
N ASN A 71 39.29 42.02 25.91
CA ASN A 71 37.88 41.77 25.58
C ASN A 71 37.34 42.49 24.33
N ALA A 72 38.19 43.07 23.46
CA ALA A 72 37.76 43.66 22.19
C ALA A 72 37.98 42.70 20.99
N PRO A 73 37.10 42.67 19.97
CA PRO A 73 37.23 41.77 18.82
C PRO A 73 38.58 41.95 18.10
N ALA A 74 39.30 40.84 17.97
CA ALA A 74 40.76 40.84 17.89
C ALA A 74 41.43 41.11 16.54
N ASN A 75 40.71 41.47 15.46
CA ASN A 75 41.33 41.41 14.12
C ASN A 75 41.50 42.73 13.36
N ALA A 76 41.21 43.88 13.96
CA ALA A 76 41.41 45.15 13.25
C ALA A 76 42.19 46.22 14.03
N THR A 77 42.12 46.22 15.34
CA THR A 77 42.58 47.41 16.08
C THR A 77 44.10 47.52 16.21
N ALA A 78 44.86 46.43 16.33
CA ALA A 78 46.31 46.55 16.57
C ALA A 78 47.08 47.12 15.36
N GLN A 79 46.78 46.66 14.15
CA GLN A 79 47.48 47.04 12.93
C GLN A 79 46.98 48.39 12.38
N GLU A 80 45.67 48.65 12.46
CA GLU A 80 45.09 49.96 12.12
C GLU A 80 45.57 51.04 13.11
N THR A 81 45.61 50.73 14.42
CA THR A 81 46.17 51.64 15.44
C THR A 81 47.68 51.81 15.26
N GLN A 82 48.43 50.77 14.88
CA GLN A 82 49.86 50.92 14.53
C GLN A 82 50.05 51.80 13.30
N THR A 83 49.19 51.69 12.29
CA THR A 83 49.29 52.47 11.05
C THR A 83 48.93 53.93 11.31
N ILE A 84 47.88 54.18 12.09
CA ILE A 84 47.51 55.52 12.57
C ILE A 84 48.64 56.09 13.43
N ASN A 85 49.18 55.31 14.38
CA ASN A 85 50.31 55.73 15.22
C ASN A 85 51.58 56.02 14.41
N ALA A 86 51.89 55.21 13.41
CA ALA A 86 53.04 55.41 12.54
C ALA A 86 52.88 56.70 11.71
N ALA A 87 51.68 56.94 11.17
CA ALA A 87 51.36 58.17 10.44
C ALA A 87 51.39 59.41 11.36
N PHE A 88 50.97 59.25 12.61
CA PHE A 88 51.09 60.28 13.64
C PHE A 88 52.54 60.56 14.01
N VAL A 89 53.34 59.52 14.27
CA VAL A 89 54.77 59.65 14.56
C VAL A 89 55.48 60.32 13.39
N GLU A 90 55.18 59.93 12.15
CA GLU A 90 55.75 60.55 10.95
C GLU A 90 55.36 62.04 10.82
N LEU A 91 54.10 62.39 11.08
CA LEU A 91 53.65 63.78 11.13
C LEU A 91 54.39 64.56 12.23
N THR A 92 54.54 63.98 13.42
CA THR A 92 55.15 64.64 14.58
C THR A 92 56.66 64.83 14.37
N THR A 93 57.36 63.81 13.88
CA THR A 93 58.78 63.89 13.50
C THR A 93 58.99 64.89 12.36
N TYR A 94 58.12 64.90 11.34
CA TYR A 94 58.21 65.89 10.27
C TYR A 94 58.05 67.32 10.79
N VAL A 95 57.08 67.54 11.69
CA VAL A 95 56.86 68.85 12.34
C VAL A 95 58.06 69.23 13.21
N ASP A 96 58.61 68.34 14.03
CA ASP A 96 59.77 68.60 14.90
C ASP A 96 61.05 68.90 14.08
N ASP A 97 61.32 68.12 13.03
CA ASP A 97 62.53 68.27 12.21
C ASP A 97 62.48 69.51 11.29
N ASN A 98 61.29 70.01 10.98
CA ASN A 98 61.08 71.11 10.03
C ASN A 98 60.41 72.33 10.67
N ILE A 99 60.38 72.40 12.01
CA ILE A 99 59.71 73.46 12.79
C ILE A 99 60.27 74.87 12.51
N ASP A 100 61.52 74.94 12.03
CA ASP A 100 62.23 76.17 11.68
C ASP A 100 62.24 76.46 10.16
N SER A 101 61.59 75.64 9.33
CA SER A 101 61.51 75.84 7.87
C SER A 101 60.26 76.65 7.47
N GLU A 102 60.37 77.50 6.44
CA GLU A 102 59.23 78.31 5.94
C GLU A 102 58.16 77.48 5.19
N ASP A 103 58.38 76.17 4.97
CA ASP A 103 57.51 75.35 4.13
C ASP A 103 56.52 74.46 4.93
N ILE A 104 55.45 75.08 5.42
CA ILE A 104 54.35 74.42 6.18
C ILE A 104 53.44 73.55 5.28
N SER A 105 53.57 73.65 3.95
CA SER A 105 52.64 73.03 2.99
C SER A 105 52.59 71.49 3.12
N VAL A 106 53.75 70.86 3.32
CA VAL A 106 53.90 69.41 3.46
C VAL A 106 53.31 68.90 4.79
N ALA A 107 53.40 69.68 5.87
CA ALA A 107 52.79 69.32 7.16
C ALA A 107 51.26 69.30 7.07
N ARG A 108 50.64 70.23 6.31
CA ARG A 108 49.19 70.24 6.05
C ARG A 108 48.74 69.03 5.22
N GLU A 109 49.52 68.64 4.22
CA GLU A 109 49.23 67.47 3.39
C GLU A 109 49.30 66.16 4.21
N LYS A 110 50.33 66.02 5.06
CA LYS A 110 50.45 64.89 6.00
C LYS A 110 49.31 64.87 7.03
N LEU A 111 48.89 66.02 7.56
CA LEU A 111 47.74 66.10 8.46
C LEU A 111 46.43 65.69 7.75
N ALA A 112 46.20 66.16 6.52
CA ALA A 112 45.04 65.76 5.73
C ALA A 112 45.01 64.25 5.45
N ALA A 113 46.18 63.64 5.19
CA ALA A 113 46.31 62.19 5.03
C ALA A 113 45.99 61.43 6.33
N VAL A 114 46.45 61.91 7.48
CA VAL A 114 46.13 61.33 8.80
C VAL A 114 44.64 61.45 9.11
N VAL A 115 44.03 62.62 8.89
CA VAL A 115 42.58 62.82 9.10
C VAL A 115 41.75 61.91 8.21
N LYS A 116 42.13 61.79 6.93
CA LYS A 116 41.48 60.87 5.99
C LYS A 116 41.62 59.42 6.44
N LEU A 117 42.82 58.99 6.85
CA LEU A 117 43.08 57.65 7.36
C LEU A 117 42.21 57.33 8.59
N VAL A 118 42.07 58.27 9.53
CA VAL A 118 41.20 58.13 10.71
C VAL A 118 39.73 58.04 10.31
N GLY A 119 39.28 58.87 9.36
CA GLY A 119 37.92 58.82 8.81
C GLY A 119 37.61 57.50 8.09
N ASP A 120 38.51 57.03 7.23
CA ASP A 120 38.40 55.77 6.51
C ASP A 120 38.38 54.57 7.49
N THR A 121 39.17 54.64 8.57
CA THR A 121 39.20 53.60 9.63
C THR A 121 37.92 53.59 10.46
N ALA A 122 37.36 54.75 10.78
CA ALA A 122 36.08 54.86 11.49
C ALA A 122 34.92 54.31 10.65
N GLN A 123 34.86 54.66 9.36
CA GLN A 123 33.85 54.11 8.44
C GLN A 123 33.99 52.59 8.29
N ALA A 124 35.22 52.07 8.18
CA ALA A 124 35.45 50.63 8.10
C ALA A 124 35.06 49.89 9.41
N ALA A 125 35.08 50.57 10.56
CA ALA A 125 34.59 50.02 11.82
C ALA A 125 33.05 50.00 11.86
N ASP A 126 32.40 51.09 11.46
CA ASP A 126 30.93 51.18 11.35
C ASP A 126 30.38 50.12 10.37
N ASP A 127 31.03 49.94 9.22
CA ASP A 127 30.64 48.93 8.22
C ASP A 127 30.77 47.50 8.76
N ARG A 128 31.77 47.24 9.62
CA ARG A 128 31.97 45.93 10.29
C ARG A 128 30.91 45.67 11.36
N ASP A 129 30.58 46.68 12.16
CA ASP A 129 29.52 46.57 13.18
C ASP A 129 28.16 46.39 12.51
N ALA A 130 27.86 47.15 11.45
CA ALA A 130 26.64 47.01 10.67
C ALA A 130 26.54 45.63 9.98
N LEU A 131 27.65 45.10 9.45
CA LEU A 131 27.72 43.74 8.92
C LEU A 131 27.42 42.70 10.00
N ALA A 132 28.01 42.83 11.20
CA ALA A 132 27.78 41.91 12.31
C ALA A 132 26.30 41.90 12.74
N VAL A 133 25.70 43.08 12.89
CA VAL A 133 24.27 43.22 13.22
C VAL A 133 23.39 42.57 12.15
N LYS A 134 23.64 42.82 10.86
CA LYS A 134 22.85 42.25 9.76
C LYS A 134 23.02 40.73 9.68
N LYS A 135 24.23 40.18 9.89
CA LYS A 135 24.47 38.73 10.00
C LYS A 135 23.63 38.11 11.12
N THR A 136 23.67 38.67 12.32
CA THR A 136 22.91 38.17 13.48
C THR A 136 21.40 38.20 13.20
N ALA A 137 20.88 39.25 12.57
CA ALA A 137 19.47 39.33 12.19
C ALA A 137 19.06 38.23 11.20
N LEU A 138 19.86 38.00 10.15
CA LEU A 138 19.59 36.96 9.15
C LEU A 138 19.72 35.54 9.72
N GLU A 139 20.66 35.30 10.63
CA GLU A 139 20.76 34.05 11.37
C GLU A 139 19.52 33.78 12.22
N GLN A 140 18.99 34.81 12.89
CA GLN A 140 17.74 34.68 13.64
C GLN A 140 16.55 34.40 12.73
N ASP A 141 16.46 35.08 11.58
CA ASP A 141 15.39 34.84 10.62
C ASP A 141 15.46 33.43 9.99
N LEU A 142 16.66 32.94 9.69
CA LEU A 142 16.89 31.57 9.25
C LEU A 142 16.48 30.54 10.32
N LYS A 143 16.71 30.84 11.61
CA LYS A 143 16.28 29.98 12.73
C LYS A 143 14.75 29.89 12.86
N LYS A 144 14.02 30.96 12.52
CA LYS A 144 12.55 30.99 12.55
C LYS A 144 11.91 30.12 11.47
N ILE A 145 12.64 29.73 10.42
CA ILE A 145 12.11 28.84 9.39
C ILE A 145 12.06 27.40 9.94
N PRO A 146 10.88 26.79 10.08
CA PRO A 146 10.75 25.44 10.64
C PRO A 146 11.30 24.37 9.68
N PHE A 147 11.86 23.30 10.23
CA PHE A 147 12.13 22.09 9.44
C PHE A 147 10.80 21.41 9.09
N LEU A 148 10.55 21.23 7.79
CA LEU A 148 9.40 20.47 7.30
C LEU A 148 9.67 18.98 7.50
N ARG A 149 8.93 18.32 8.40
CA ARG A 149 9.08 16.88 8.68
C ARG A 149 8.08 16.00 7.93
N ASP A 150 6.95 16.56 7.50
CA ASP A 150 5.86 15.81 6.87
C ASP A 150 5.78 16.01 5.34
N VAL A 151 6.88 16.45 4.73
CA VAL A 151 7.04 16.54 3.28
C VAL A 151 7.83 15.34 2.76
N THR A 152 7.93 15.18 1.43
CA THR A 152 8.68 14.04 0.89
C THR A 152 10.16 14.11 1.28
N ALA A 153 10.83 12.95 1.39
CA ALA A 153 12.25 12.90 1.70
C ALA A 153 13.15 13.64 0.68
N ALA A 154 12.65 13.92 -0.53
CA ALA A 154 13.35 14.76 -1.50
C ALA A 154 13.19 16.25 -1.19
N GLU A 155 11.97 16.70 -0.87
CA GLU A 155 11.68 18.08 -0.47
C GLU A 155 12.39 18.44 0.84
N MET A 156 12.43 17.52 1.82
CA MET A 156 13.19 17.70 3.07
C MET A 156 14.68 17.95 2.80
N ARG A 157 15.28 17.17 1.88
CA ARG A 157 16.69 17.30 1.52
C ARG A 157 17.00 18.61 0.81
N ASP A 158 16.15 19.01 -0.13
CA ASP A 158 16.32 20.28 -0.85
C ASP A 158 16.18 21.48 0.10
N PHE A 159 15.19 21.45 1.00
CA PHE A 159 15.00 22.46 2.03
C PHE A 159 16.24 22.59 2.93
N ALA A 160 16.77 21.46 3.43
CA ALA A 160 17.97 21.44 4.25
C ALA A 160 19.19 21.98 3.51
N LYS A 161 19.44 21.52 2.27
CA LYS A 161 20.56 22.01 1.43
C LYS A 161 20.52 23.53 1.26
N ARG A 162 19.33 24.10 0.99
CA ARG A 162 19.16 25.55 0.84
C ARG A 162 19.37 26.29 2.16
N ARG A 163 18.88 25.74 3.28
CA ARG A 163 19.07 26.31 4.62
C ARG A 163 20.54 26.36 5.01
N THR A 164 21.28 25.27 4.83
CA THR A 164 22.72 25.18 5.08
C THR A 164 23.52 26.11 4.16
N LEU A 165 23.11 26.22 2.88
CA LEU A 165 23.72 27.15 1.94
C LEU A 165 23.57 28.60 2.40
N ILE A 166 22.36 29.01 2.83
CA ILE A 166 22.10 30.35 3.37
C ILE A 166 22.95 30.58 4.62
N ALA A 167 22.98 29.63 5.57
CA ALA A 167 23.81 29.75 6.78
C ALA A 167 25.29 29.98 6.44
N ARG A 168 25.83 29.19 5.50
CA ARG A 168 27.21 29.33 5.02
C ARG A 168 27.45 30.69 4.35
N GLN A 169 26.51 31.19 3.55
CA GLN A 169 26.63 32.49 2.90
C GLN A 169 26.59 33.65 3.91
N ILE A 170 25.75 33.56 4.96
CA ILE A 170 25.74 34.53 6.06
C ILE A 170 27.10 34.56 6.76
N SER A 171 27.64 33.39 7.13
CA SER A 171 28.94 33.31 7.79
C SER A 171 30.08 33.83 6.91
N ALA A 172 30.06 33.51 5.61
CA ALA A 172 31.12 33.85 4.66
C ALA A 172 31.10 35.31 4.14
N ALA A 173 30.01 36.05 4.34
CA ALA A 173 29.91 37.45 3.89
C ALA A 173 31.02 38.31 4.51
N ALA A 174 31.76 39.03 3.65
CA ALA A 174 32.87 39.90 4.05
C ALA A 174 32.47 41.38 4.07
N VAL A 175 31.45 41.75 3.31
CA VAL A 175 30.88 43.10 3.25
C VAL A 175 29.34 43.07 3.25
N LEU A 176 28.71 44.21 3.55
CA LEU A 176 27.23 44.32 3.63
C LEU A 176 26.52 43.88 2.34
N SER A 177 27.07 44.22 1.16
CA SER A 177 26.48 43.88 -0.13
C SER A 177 26.45 42.36 -0.41
N ASP A 178 27.26 41.56 0.28
CA ASP A 178 27.24 40.11 0.15
C ASP A 178 25.95 39.49 0.73
N LEU A 179 25.23 40.23 1.59
CA LEU A 179 24.04 39.76 2.27
C LEU A 179 22.74 40.03 1.49
N ASP A 180 22.73 40.91 0.48
CA ASP A 180 21.51 41.21 -0.28
C ASP A 180 20.97 39.98 -1.05
N PRO A 181 21.81 39.16 -1.73
CA PRO A 181 21.36 37.90 -2.34
C PRO A 181 20.88 36.87 -1.31
N VAL A 182 21.45 36.91 -0.09
CA VAL A 182 21.09 36.00 1.01
C VAL A 182 19.67 36.31 1.50
N GLU A 183 19.31 37.58 1.63
CA GLU A 183 17.96 38.03 1.98
C GLU A 183 16.89 37.53 0.99
N ILE A 184 17.16 37.66 -0.31
CA ILE A 184 16.26 37.17 -1.37
C ILE A 184 16.07 35.65 -1.27
N THR A 185 17.17 34.92 -1.07
CA THR A 185 17.15 33.45 -0.99
C THR A 185 16.42 32.98 0.27
N LEU A 186 16.60 33.70 1.39
CA LEU A 186 15.92 33.45 2.66
C LEU A 186 14.41 33.68 2.55
N GLU A 187 13.98 34.75 1.89
CA GLU A 187 12.56 35.05 1.71
C GLU A 187 11.88 34.07 0.75
N THR A 188 12.60 33.64 -0.30
CA THR A 188 12.16 32.54 -1.17
C THR A 188 11.98 31.24 -0.37
N LEU A 189 12.94 30.90 0.50
CA LEU A 189 12.87 29.72 1.35
C LEU A 189 11.68 29.77 2.34
N LYS A 190 11.39 30.94 2.92
CA LYS A 190 10.20 31.14 3.76
C LYS A 190 8.91 30.89 2.98
N GLY A 191 8.82 31.41 1.75
CA GLY A 191 7.69 31.16 0.84
C GLY A 191 7.49 29.69 0.54
N ASP A 192 8.55 29.00 0.11
CA ASP A 192 8.54 27.57 -0.20
C ASP A 192 8.09 26.72 1.01
N VAL A 193 8.54 27.07 2.22
CA VAL A 193 8.11 26.39 3.46
C VAL A 193 6.64 26.61 3.76
N SER A 194 6.17 27.84 3.65
CA SER A 194 4.75 28.16 3.86
C SER A 194 3.86 27.36 2.91
N ASP A 195 4.25 27.24 1.65
CA ASP A 195 3.49 26.49 0.65
C ASP A 195 3.56 24.98 0.90
N ALA A 196 4.72 24.46 1.29
CA ALA A 196 4.86 23.06 1.67
C ALA A 196 4.05 22.71 2.94
N GLN A 197 3.95 23.61 3.92
CA GLN A 197 3.09 23.42 5.11
C GLN A 197 1.61 23.31 4.74
N LYS A 198 1.14 24.13 3.79
CA LYS A 198 -0.25 24.05 3.28
C LYS A 198 -0.51 22.73 2.56
N MET A 199 0.53 22.09 2.00
CA MET A 199 0.43 20.84 1.25
C MET A 199 0.34 19.59 2.13
N ILE A 200 0.93 19.58 3.33
CA ILE A 200 0.92 18.44 4.26
C ILE A 200 -0.50 17.89 4.52
N PRO A 201 -1.46 18.69 5.02
CA PRO A 201 -2.81 18.18 5.29
C PRO A 201 -3.52 17.73 4.01
N LEU A 202 -3.23 18.35 2.86
CA LEU A 202 -3.79 17.96 1.57
C LEU A 202 -3.26 16.60 1.11
N ARG A 203 -1.94 16.36 1.21
CA ARG A 203 -1.32 15.06 0.89
C ARG A 203 -1.85 13.95 1.80
N LYS A 204 -1.97 14.23 3.11
CA LYS A 204 -2.55 13.27 4.06
C LYS A 204 -4.00 12.94 3.70
N ASN A 205 -4.83 13.96 3.49
CA ASN A 205 -6.23 13.77 3.08
C ASN A 205 -6.33 12.97 1.77
N ALA A 206 -5.52 13.29 0.76
CA ALA A 206 -5.46 12.52 -0.49
C ALA A 206 -5.05 11.05 -0.25
N SER A 207 -4.05 10.78 0.60
CA SER A 207 -3.65 9.43 0.97
C SER A 207 -4.77 8.67 1.67
N ASP A 208 -5.46 9.32 2.61
CA ASP A 208 -6.60 8.74 3.35
C ASP A 208 -7.77 8.44 2.39
N GLN A 209 -8.06 9.33 1.43
CA GLN A 209 -9.07 9.10 0.38
C GLN A 209 -8.71 7.92 -0.54
N ILE A 210 -7.45 7.79 -0.94
CA ILE A 210 -6.96 6.64 -1.71
C ILE A 210 -7.12 5.35 -0.90
N ALA A 211 -6.79 5.37 0.40
CA ALA A 211 -6.97 4.22 1.28
C ALA A 211 -8.45 3.83 1.43
N ALA A 212 -9.34 4.81 1.62
CA ALA A 212 -10.78 4.61 1.68
C ALA A 212 -11.32 4.03 0.36
N ALA A 213 -10.91 4.56 -0.79
CA ALA A 213 -11.30 4.06 -2.11
C ALA A 213 -10.83 2.61 -2.34
N LYS A 214 -9.63 2.24 -1.87
CA LYS A 214 -9.16 0.84 -1.90
C LYS A 214 -10.01 -0.10 -1.06
N SER A 215 -10.40 0.34 0.14
CA SER A 215 -11.31 -0.43 1.00
C SER A 215 -12.66 -0.61 0.31
N ALA A 216 -13.26 0.49 -0.17
CA ALA A 216 -14.54 0.48 -0.85
C ALA A 216 -14.51 -0.42 -2.11
N ARG A 217 -13.43 -0.38 -2.90
CA ARG A 217 -13.22 -1.29 -4.04
C ARG A 217 -13.28 -2.76 -3.62
N LYS A 218 -12.64 -3.13 -2.51
CA LYS A 218 -12.67 -4.52 -1.98
C LYS A 218 -14.10 -4.95 -1.64
N ASP A 219 -14.86 -4.08 -0.98
CA ASP A 219 -16.25 -4.35 -0.63
C ASP A 219 -17.17 -4.41 -1.85
N MET A 220 -16.84 -3.65 -2.90
CA MET A 220 -17.63 -3.56 -4.13
C MET A 220 -17.42 -4.69 -5.12
N GLN A 221 -16.31 -5.43 -5.04
CA GLN A 221 -15.88 -6.44 -6.03
C GLN A 221 -16.98 -7.44 -6.45
N LYS A 222 -17.91 -7.77 -5.56
CA LYS A 222 -19.02 -8.72 -5.81
C LYS A 222 -20.37 -8.06 -6.08
N THR A 223 -20.44 -6.73 -6.07
CA THR A 223 -21.71 -5.98 -6.05
C THR A 223 -21.86 -4.96 -7.17
N VAL A 224 -20.75 -4.48 -7.77
CA VAL A 224 -20.77 -3.56 -8.91
C VAL A 224 -20.35 -4.27 -10.19
N ASP A 225 -20.65 -3.66 -11.34
CA ASP A 225 -20.27 -4.22 -12.62
C ASP A 225 -18.77 -4.02 -12.93
N ARG A 226 -18.26 -4.75 -13.93
CA ARG A 226 -16.84 -4.69 -14.33
C ARG A 226 -16.37 -3.29 -14.70
N GLY A 227 -17.14 -2.57 -15.51
CA GLY A 227 -16.65 -1.32 -16.08
C GLY A 227 -16.37 -0.29 -14.99
N TYR A 228 -17.29 -0.15 -14.04
CA TYR A 228 -17.07 0.71 -12.87
C TYR A 228 -15.92 0.21 -11.99
N TYR A 229 -15.82 -1.09 -11.74
CA TYR A 229 -14.71 -1.67 -10.95
C TYR A 229 -13.34 -1.36 -11.56
N GLU A 230 -13.20 -1.51 -12.88
CA GLU A 230 -11.98 -1.15 -13.62
C GLU A 230 -11.69 0.35 -13.57
N ALA A 231 -12.72 1.19 -13.73
CA ALA A 231 -12.59 2.64 -13.65
C ALA A 231 -12.07 3.08 -12.27
N LEU A 232 -12.63 2.51 -11.20
CA LEU A 232 -12.19 2.75 -9.83
C LEU A 232 -10.76 2.25 -9.58
N ASN A 233 -10.42 1.05 -10.07
CA ASN A 233 -9.06 0.52 -9.96
C ASN A 233 -8.04 1.44 -10.63
N LYS A 234 -8.34 1.88 -11.86
CA LYS A 234 -7.49 2.81 -12.61
C LYS A 234 -7.38 4.16 -11.88
N ALA A 235 -8.48 4.73 -11.41
CA ALA A 235 -8.48 6.00 -10.69
C ALA A 235 -7.65 5.94 -9.40
N ILE A 236 -7.71 4.84 -8.65
CA ILE A 236 -6.86 4.62 -7.48
C ILE A 236 -5.38 4.58 -7.88
N SER A 237 -5.03 3.82 -8.93
CA SER A 237 -3.65 3.72 -9.41
C SER A 237 -3.11 5.07 -9.90
N ASP A 238 -3.87 5.76 -10.74
CA ASP A 238 -3.55 7.09 -11.25
C ASP A 238 -3.38 8.09 -10.10
N ALA A 239 -4.27 8.08 -9.10
CA ALA A 239 -4.18 8.95 -7.93
C ALA A 239 -2.94 8.67 -7.08
N GLN A 240 -2.52 7.41 -6.93
CA GLN A 240 -1.28 7.06 -6.22
C GLN A 240 -0.04 7.57 -6.96
N ILE A 241 0.01 7.39 -8.28
CA ILE A 241 1.11 7.89 -9.13
C ILE A 241 1.15 9.42 -9.06
N ALA A 242 -0.01 10.07 -9.23
CA ALA A 242 -0.14 11.52 -9.18
C ALA A 242 0.25 12.08 -7.81
N LEU A 243 -0.12 11.43 -6.70
CA LEU A 243 0.25 11.86 -5.36
C LEU A 243 1.77 11.81 -5.14
N GLY A 244 2.44 10.79 -5.67
CA GLY A 244 3.89 10.68 -5.65
C GLY A 244 4.61 11.75 -6.51
N ALA A 245 3.94 12.25 -7.56
CA ALA A 245 4.48 13.26 -8.48
C ALA A 245 4.06 14.71 -8.17
N ALA A 246 3.03 14.90 -7.34
CA ALA A 246 2.44 16.20 -7.04
C ALA A 246 3.47 17.17 -6.44
N LYS A 247 3.47 18.42 -6.92
CA LYS A 247 4.34 19.51 -6.45
C LYS A 247 3.55 20.73 -5.96
N THR A 248 2.27 20.83 -6.33
CA THR A 248 1.42 22.00 -6.04
C THR A 248 0.07 21.61 -5.44
N GLN A 249 -0.59 22.57 -4.78
CA GLN A 249 -1.94 22.37 -4.25
C GLN A 249 -2.94 22.03 -5.36
N THR A 250 -2.74 22.62 -6.54
CA THR A 250 -3.54 22.33 -7.73
C THR A 250 -3.42 20.86 -8.13
N ASP A 251 -2.21 20.27 -8.10
CA ASP A 251 -2.01 18.85 -8.44
C ASP A 251 -2.79 17.94 -7.49
N ILE A 252 -2.73 18.20 -6.18
CA ILE A 252 -3.45 17.41 -5.18
C ILE A 252 -4.96 17.61 -5.31
N THR A 253 -5.41 18.83 -5.54
CA THR A 253 -6.85 19.10 -5.72
C THR A 253 -7.37 18.40 -6.97
N GLN A 254 -6.60 18.40 -8.07
CA GLN A 254 -6.96 17.72 -9.31
C GLN A 254 -7.02 16.20 -9.15
N LEU A 255 -6.04 15.58 -8.48
CA LEU A 255 -6.07 14.12 -8.28
C LEU A 255 -7.23 13.71 -7.34
N GLN A 256 -7.50 14.50 -6.29
CA GLN A 256 -8.63 14.25 -5.39
C GLN A 256 -9.96 14.39 -6.14
N ALA A 257 -10.11 15.43 -6.97
CA ALA A 257 -11.30 15.62 -7.80
C ALA A 257 -11.47 14.47 -8.81
N ALA A 258 -10.39 13.98 -9.43
CA ALA A 258 -10.43 12.86 -10.35
C ALA A 258 -10.85 11.55 -9.66
N LEU A 259 -10.27 11.24 -8.49
CA LEU A 259 -10.67 10.07 -7.70
C LEU A 259 -12.13 10.19 -7.25
N LYS A 260 -12.52 11.36 -6.75
CA LYS A 260 -13.87 11.65 -6.28
C LYS A 260 -14.92 11.53 -7.40
N ALA A 261 -14.61 11.99 -8.60
CA ALA A 261 -15.50 11.88 -9.76
C ALA A 261 -15.88 10.42 -10.07
N VAL A 262 -14.98 9.47 -9.78
CA VAL A 262 -15.28 8.04 -9.90
C VAL A 262 -16.04 7.54 -8.68
N THR A 263 -15.59 7.82 -7.45
CA THR A 263 -16.26 7.28 -6.25
C THR A 263 -17.68 7.81 -6.04
N ASP A 264 -17.96 9.05 -6.47
CA ASP A 264 -19.30 9.64 -6.42
C ASP A 264 -20.31 8.89 -7.29
N LYS A 265 -19.83 8.04 -8.20
CA LYS A 265 -20.64 7.20 -9.08
C LYS A 265 -20.99 5.82 -8.50
N GLU A 266 -20.59 5.54 -7.25
CA GLU A 266 -20.87 4.26 -6.61
C GLU A 266 -22.37 3.91 -6.54
N ALA A 267 -23.21 4.86 -6.13
CA ALA A 267 -24.65 4.60 -6.00
C ALA A 267 -25.30 4.28 -7.36
N ASP A 268 -24.92 5.03 -8.40
CA ASP A 268 -25.34 4.78 -9.78
C ASP A 268 -24.87 3.40 -10.25
N ALA A 269 -23.61 3.03 -9.95
CA ALA A 269 -23.03 1.74 -10.29
C ALA A 269 -23.75 0.57 -9.61
N ARG A 270 -24.10 0.69 -8.32
CA ARG A 270 -24.88 -0.33 -7.59
C ARG A 270 -26.29 -0.48 -8.17
N SER A 271 -26.93 0.64 -8.51
CA SER A 271 -28.24 0.61 -9.17
C SER A 271 -28.17 -0.05 -10.55
N TYR A 272 -27.12 0.25 -11.33
CA TYR A 272 -26.87 -0.40 -12.61
C TYR A 272 -26.55 -1.89 -12.46
N ALA A 273 -25.75 -2.30 -11.48
CA ALA A 273 -25.44 -3.71 -11.26
C ALA A 273 -26.69 -4.54 -10.96
N ALA A 274 -27.61 -4.02 -10.14
CA ALA A 274 -28.90 -4.66 -9.89
C ALA A 274 -29.75 -4.78 -11.18
N TYR A 275 -29.68 -3.78 -12.06
CA TYR A 275 -30.31 -3.82 -13.39
C TYR A 275 -29.68 -4.91 -14.27
N PHE A 276 -28.35 -4.95 -14.33
CA PHE A 276 -27.58 -5.92 -15.09
C PHE A 276 -27.88 -7.36 -14.64
N ASP A 277 -27.97 -7.61 -13.33
CA ASP A 277 -28.38 -8.90 -12.77
C ASP A 277 -29.75 -9.35 -13.27
N LEU A 278 -30.75 -8.46 -13.20
CA LEU A 278 -32.09 -8.76 -13.67
C LEU A 278 -32.13 -8.97 -15.19
N TRP A 279 -31.42 -8.15 -15.96
CA TRP A 279 -31.29 -8.30 -17.40
C TRP A 279 -30.66 -9.64 -17.77
N SER A 280 -29.57 -10.05 -17.11
CA SER A 280 -28.91 -11.35 -17.36
C SER A 280 -29.84 -12.53 -17.12
N VAL A 281 -30.65 -12.48 -16.05
CA VAL A 281 -31.65 -13.51 -15.74
C VAL A 281 -32.76 -13.57 -16.79
N LYS A 282 -33.25 -12.43 -17.26
CA LYS A 282 -34.26 -12.34 -18.34
C LYS A 282 -33.72 -12.89 -19.66
N ALA A 283 -32.51 -12.49 -20.04
CA ALA A 283 -31.85 -12.97 -21.25
C ALA A 283 -31.64 -14.49 -21.24
N GLU A 284 -31.16 -15.06 -20.13
CA GLU A 284 -30.91 -16.51 -20.04
C GLU A 284 -32.19 -17.34 -19.92
N GLY A 285 -33.23 -16.85 -19.23
CA GLY A 285 -34.54 -17.52 -19.23
C GLY A 285 -35.18 -17.60 -20.62
N TYR A 286 -34.86 -16.65 -21.50
CA TYR A 286 -35.22 -16.71 -22.91
C TYR A 286 -34.29 -17.64 -23.72
N LEU A 287 -32.98 -17.57 -23.53
CA LEU A 287 -32.02 -18.37 -24.30
C LEU A 287 -32.06 -19.86 -23.95
N SER A 288 -32.50 -20.24 -22.76
CA SER A 288 -32.53 -21.63 -22.28
C SER A 288 -33.51 -22.53 -23.02
N VAL A 289 -34.51 -21.94 -23.68
CA VAL A 289 -35.57 -22.70 -24.36
C VAL A 289 -35.22 -23.04 -25.81
N TYR A 290 -34.14 -22.49 -26.39
CA TYR A 290 -33.74 -22.81 -27.76
C TYR A 290 -32.74 -23.96 -27.75
N ASP A 291 -33.11 -25.08 -28.39
CA ASP A 291 -32.23 -26.24 -28.55
C ASP A 291 -31.00 -25.89 -29.39
N ARG A 292 -29.90 -26.61 -29.15
CA ARG A 292 -28.77 -26.66 -30.08
C ARG A 292 -29.26 -27.32 -31.36
N ASP A 293 -29.54 -26.53 -32.38
CA ASP A 293 -29.61 -27.08 -33.73
C ASP A 293 -28.16 -27.44 -34.15
N PRO A 294 -27.91 -28.71 -34.55
CA PRO A 294 -26.57 -29.21 -34.83
C PRO A 294 -25.92 -28.61 -36.09
N ASP A 295 -26.71 -28.02 -37.00
CA ASP A 295 -26.23 -27.38 -38.23
C ASP A 295 -26.28 -25.84 -38.15
N LYS A 296 -27.12 -25.29 -37.26
CA LYS A 296 -27.19 -23.87 -36.95
C LYS A 296 -27.45 -23.68 -35.47
N ASP A 297 -26.39 -23.43 -34.68
CA ASP A 297 -26.58 -23.18 -33.26
C ASP A 297 -27.24 -21.79 -33.06
N ASN A 298 -28.58 -21.74 -33.10
CA ASN A 298 -29.37 -20.52 -32.90
C ASN A 298 -29.18 -19.95 -31.47
N ARG A 299 -28.81 -20.82 -30.52
CA ARG A 299 -28.36 -20.42 -29.19
C ARG A 299 -27.01 -19.70 -29.28
N SER A 300 -26.13 -20.04 -30.22
CA SER A 300 -24.87 -19.32 -30.45
C SER A 300 -25.12 -17.89 -30.93
N ASP A 301 -26.04 -17.63 -31.85
CA ASP A 301 -26.26 -16.27 -32.37
C ASP A 301 -27.00 -15.38 -31.36
N GLY A 302 -27.98 -15.92 -30.64
CA GLY A 302 -28.59 -15.25 -29.49
C GLY A 302 -27.58 -14.98 -28.36
N ARG A 303 -26.68 -15.93 -28.07
CA ARG A 303 -25.58 -15.74 -27.09
C ARG A 303 -24.55 -14.72 -27.56
N LYS A 304 -24.19 -14.69 -28.85
CA LYS A 304 -23.32 -13.65 -29.44
C LYS A 304 -23.95 -12.27 -29.26
N ALA A 305 -25.23 -12.11 -29.59
CA ALA A 305 -25.96 -10.85 -29.42
C ALA A 305 -25.99 -10.39 -27.95
N ARG A 306 -26.27 -11.31 -27.02
CA ARG A 306 -26.20 -11.05 -25.58
C ARG A 306 -24.80 -10.61 -25.14
N ASN A 307 -23.76 -11.34 -25.52
CA ASN A 307 -22.39 -11.03 -25.13
C ASN A 307 -21.93 -9.68 -25.71
N ALA A 308 -22.33 -9.36 -26.95
CA ALA A 308 -22.07 -8.05 -27.56
C ALA A 308 -22.75 -6.91 -26.77
N ALA A 309 -24.01 -7.09 -26.35
CA ALA A 309 -24.72 -6.11 -25.53
C ALA A 309 -24.04 -5.91 -24.17
N ALA A 310 -23.65 -6.99 -23.48
CA ALA A 310 -22.92 -6.92 -22.21
C ALA A 310 -21.55 -6.23 -22.36
N GLN A 311 -20.82 -6.51 -23.44
CA GLN A 311 -19.53 -5.88 -23.73
C GLN A 311 -19.67 -4.38 -24.01
N ALA A 312 -20.65 -3.99 -24.83
CA ALA A 312 -20.96 -2.58 -25.09
C ALA A 312 -21.35 -1.84 -23.80
N ALA A 313 -22.16 -2.46 -22.95
CA ALA A 313 -22.56 -1.90 -21.68
C ALA A 313 -21.38 -1.71 -20.72
N ALA A 314 -20.43 -2.66 -20.67
CA ALA A 314 -19.23 -2.55 -19.86
C ALA A 314 -18.27 -1.44 -20.32
N VAL A 315 -18.20 -1.16 -21.64
CA VAL A 315 -17.45 0.01 -22.16
C VAL A 315 -18.09 1.31 -21.66
N LYS A 316 -19.42 1.39 -21.66
CA LYS A 316 -20.16 2.56 -21.17
C LYS A 316 -20.04 2.76 -19.67
N SER A 317 -20.20 1.70 -18.86
CA SER A 317 -20.03 1.80 -17.41
C SER A 317 -18.60 2.10 -16.99
N LYS A 318 -17.59 1.65 -17.75
CA LYS A 318 -16.18 2.08 -17.55
C LYS A 318 -15.97 3.56 -17.79
N ALA A 319 -16.72 4.14 -18.72
CA ALA A 319 -16.78 5.59 -18.93
C ALA A 319 -17.73 6.30 -17.95
N LEU A 320 -18.25 5.61 -16.92
CA LEU A 320 -19.22 6.10 -15.93
C LEU A 320 -20.57 6.52 -16.52
N ASP A 321 -20.88 6.06 -17.75
CA ASP A 321 -22.13 6.29 -18.46
C ASP A 321 -23.10 5.12 -18.23
N PHE A 322 -23.72 5.08 -17.05
CA PHE A 322 -24.67 4.01 -16.70
C PHE A 322 -25.98 4.07 -17.48
N VAL A 323 -26.38 5.25 -17.96
CA VAL A 323 -27.55 5.41 -18.82
C VAL A 323 -27.29 4.76 -20.17
N GLY A 324 -26.15 5.08 -20.80
CA GLY A 324 -25.70 4.42 -22.01
C GLY A 324 -25.45 2.93 -21.83
N ALA A 325 -24.98 2.50 -20.66
CA ALA A 325 -24.80 1.09 -20.34
C ALA A 325 -26.15 0.34 -20.32
N ARG A 326 -27.19 0.91 -19.69
CA ARG A 326 -28.56 0.34 -19.74
C ARG A 326 -29.09 0.26 -21.17
N ALA A 327 -28.98 1.35 -21.93
CA ALA A 327 -29.42 1.37 -23.32
C ALA A 327 -28.71 0.32 -24.20
N ALA A 328 -27.42 0.06 -23.94
CA ALA A 328 -26.68 -0.99 -24.64
C ALA A 328 -27.22 -2.41 -24.33
N LEU A 329 -27.63 -2.67 -23.09
CA LEU A 329 -28.27 -3.93 -22.71
C LEU A 329 -29.67 -4.08 -23.33
N ASP A 330 -30.44 -2.99 -23.37
CA ASP A 330 -31.79 -2.97 -23.94
C ASP A 330 -31.78 -3.24 -25.45
N GLY A 331 -30.68 -2.89 -26.13
CA GLY A 331 -30.45 -3.24 -27.53
C GLY A 331 -30.55 -4.75 -27.83
N PHE A 332 -30.37 -5.61 -26.83
CA PHE A 332 -30.53 -7.07 -26.96
C PHE A 332 -31.94 -7.46 -27.45
N GLU A 333 -32.99 -6.80 -26.95
CA GLU A 333 -34.38 -7.10 -27.33
C GLU A 333 -34.61 -6.89 -28.83
N THR A 334 -33.93 -5.89 -29.40
CA THR A 334 -34.05 -5.51 -30.82
C THR A 334 -33.08 -6.24 -31.74
N ALA A 335 -32.19 -7.09 -31.20
CA ALA A 335 -31.22 -7.80 -32.02
C ALA A 335 -31.92 -8.74 -33.03
N PRO A 336 -31.47 -8.83 -34.29
CA PRO A 336 -32.10 -9.67 -35.31
C PRO A 336 -32.29 -11.14 -34.88
N ALA A 337 -31.30 -11.71 -34.19
CA ALA A 337 -31.36 -13.09 -33.67
C ALA A 337 -32.40 -13.28 -32.55
N VAL A 338 -32.80 -12.21 -31.86
CA VAL A 338 -33.80 -12.23 -30.78
C VAL A 338 -35.19 -11.98 -31.33
N THR A 339 -35.33 -10.98 -32.20
CA THR A 339 -36.62 -10.62 -32.84
C THR A 339 -37.15 -11.71 -33.76
N ALA A 340 -36.27 -12.47 -34.44
CA ALA A 340 -36.67 -13.58 -35.32
C ALA A 340 -37.52 -14.67 -34.64
N ASN A 341 -37.41 -14.84 -33.31
CA ASN A 341 -38.13 -15.88 -32.57
C ASN A 341 -39.30 -15.35 -31.71
N GLY A 342 -39.56 -14.04 -31.72
CA GLY A 342 -40.82 -13.40 -31.27
C GLY A 342 -41.22 -13.50 -29.78
N ASN A 343 -40.45 -14.15 -28.90
CA ASN A 343 -40.92 -14.57 -27.58
C ASN A 343 -40.19 -13.95 -26.37
N TYR A 344 -39.26 -13.01 -26.60
CA TYR A 344 -38.51 -12.37 -25.51
C TYR A 344 -39.38 -11.59 -24.52
N PRO A 345 -40.41 -10.80 -24.93
CA PRO A 345 -41.22 -10.04 -23.98
C PRO A 345 -41.95 -10.90 -22.95
N ALA A 346 -42.53 -12.03 -23.37
CA ALA A 346 -43.24 -12.96 -22.49
C ALA A 346 -42.29 -13.64 -21.49
N ALA A 347 -41.13 -14.10 -21.96
CA ALA A 347 -40.08 -14.66 -21.11
C ALA A 347 -39.57 -13.62 -20.10
N SER A 348 -39.29 -12.41 -20.56
CA SER A 348 -38.81 -11.28 -19.74
C SER A 348 -39.80 -10.91 -18.63
N ALA A 349 -41.10 -10.86 -18.95
CA ALA A 349 -42.16 -10.57 -17.98
C ALA A 349 -42.27 -11.64 -16.89
N PHE A 350 -42.29 -12.92 -17.26
CA PHE A 350 -42.32 -14.02 -16.29
C PHE A 350 -41.07 -14.04 -15.39
N MET A 351 -39.88 -13.88 -15.98
CA MET A 351 -38.64 -13.85 -15.20
C MET A 351 -38.58 -12.67 -14.23
N ALA A 352 -39.13 -11.50 -14.62
CA ALA A 352 -39.26 -10.35 -13.73
C ALA A 352 -40.22 -10.64 -12.55
N GLN A 353 -41.37 -11.28 -12.82
CA GLN A 353 -42.32 -11.67 -11.78
C GLN A 353 -41.70 -12.70 -10.81
N LEU A 354 -40.97 -13.69 -11.33
CA LEU A 354 -40.27 -14.69 -10.53
C LEU A 354 -39.20 -14.06 -9.62
N ASP A 355 -38.38 -13.15 -10.15
CA ASP A 355 -37.40 -12.40 -9.34
C ASP A 355 -38.09 -11.55 -8.25
N GLY A 356 -39.17 -10.84 -8.62
CA GLY A 356 -39.99 -10.07 -7.68
C GLY A 356 -40.55 -10.92 -6.54
N PHE A 357 -41.09 -12.10 -6.84
CA PHE A 357 -41.57 -13.06 -5.84
C PHE A 357 -40.44 -13.51 -4.91
N LEU A 358 -39.27 -13.89 -5.45
CA LEU A 358 -38.16 -14.37 -4.63
C LEU A 358 -37.65 -13.31 -3.67
N LYS A 359 -37.61 -12.04 -4.09
CA LYS A 359 -37.20 -10.91 -3.23
C LYS A 359 -38.23 -10.59 -2.15
N SER A 360 -39.52 -10.58 -2.48
CA SER A 360 -40.59 -10.14 -1.57
C SER A 360 -41.13 -11.26 -0.66
N HIS A 361 -41.12 -12.51 -1.12
CA HIS A 361 -41.76 -13.66 -0.45
C HIS A 361 -40.78 -14.81 -0.17
N GLY A 362 -39.53 -14.73 -0.62
CA GLY A 362 -38.51 -15.77 -0.38
C GLY A 362 -38.29 -16.05 1.11
N THR A 363 -38.08 -15.02 1.92
CA THR A 363 -37.89 -15.15 3.38
C THR A 363 -39.17 -15.65 4.06
N LYS A 364 -40.34 -15.08 3.71
CA LYS A 364 -41.64 -15.54 4.24
C LYS A 364 -41.85 -17.03 3.97
N ARG A 365 -41.55 -17.50 2.74
CA ARG A 365 -41.61 -18.92 2.36
C ARG A 365 -40.70 -19.79 3.22
N GLN A 366 -39.46 -19.36 3.47
CA GLN A 366 -38.52 -20.09 4.35
C GLN A 366 -38.98 -20.11 5.81
N GLN A 367 -39.64 -19.06 6.29
CA GLN A 367 -40.23 -19.03 7.63
C GLN A 367 -41.42 -19.99 7.73
N VAL A 368 -42.29 -20.04 6.72
CA VAL A 368 -43.37 -21.03 6.62
C VAL A 368 -42.82 -22.46 6.62
N LYS A 369 -41.73 -22.71 5.89
CA LYS A 369 -41.01 -24.00 5.90
C LYS A 369 -40.47 -24.36 7.28
N SER A 370 -39.77 -23.41 7.91
CA SER A 370 -39.14 -23.60 9.22
C SER A 370 -40.16 -23.87 10.33
N ALA A 371 -41.38 -23.35 10.20
CA ALA A 371 -42.47 -23.63 11.13
C ALA A 371 -42.95 -25.09 11.11
N LYS A 372 -42.53 -25.91 10.13
CA LYS A 372 -42.90 -27.33 10.00
C LYS A 372 -44.42 -27.58 10.07
N LEU A 373 -45.19 -26.63 9.55
CA LEU A 373 -46.63 -26.80 9.35
C LEU A 373 -46.89 -27.95 8.36
N PRO A 374 -48.09 -28.57 8.36
CA PRO A 374 -48.50 -29.44 7.27
C PRO A 374 -48.24 -28.74 5.92
N TRP A 375 -47.78 -29.47 4.91
CA TRP A 375 -47.50 -28.94 3.54
C TRP A 375 -46.30 -28.03 3.35
N SER A 376 -45.72 -27.51 4.41
CA SER A 376 -44.55 -26.62 4.35
C SER A 376 -43.34 -27.24 3.59
N ASN A 377 -43.24 -28.57 3.56
CA ASN A 377 -42.23 -29.31 2.80
C ASN A 377 -42.45 -29.32 1.27
N ARG A 378 -43.66 -29.04 0.77
CA ARG A 378 -43.97 -29.00 -0.68
C ARG A 378 -43.72 -27.64 -1.33
N MET A 379 -43.56 -26.57 -0.53
CA MET A 379 -43.36 -25.19 -1.03
C MET A 379 -42.22 -25.06 -2.03
N ASP A 380 -41.12 -25.79 -1.83
CA ASP A 380 -39.99 -25.77 -2.76
C ASP A 380 -40.25 -26.61 -4.03
N ASN A 381 -41.10 -27.65 -3.95
CA ASN A 381 -41.50 -28.47 -5.10
C ASN A 381 -42.44 -27.68 -6.02
N ASP A 382 -43.46 -27.02 -5.46
CA ASP A 382 -44.40 -26.19 -6.24
C ASP A 382 -43.63 -25.10 -7.02
N LEU A 383 -42.71 -24.40 -6.36
CA LEU A 383 -41.87 -23.39 -7.02
C LEU A 383 -40.95 -24.00 -8.09
N SER A 384 -40.45 -25.22 -7.88
CA SER A 384 -39.66 -25.96 -8.87
C SER A 384 -40.50 -26.31 -10.11
N ASP A 385 -41.75 -26.73 -9.93
CA ASP A 385 -42.64 -27.10 -11.02
C ASP A 385 -43.07 -25.87 -11.84
N ILE A 386 -43.37 -24.75 -11.17
CA ILE A 386 -43.63 -23.44 -11.80
C ILE A 386 -42.45 -23.02 -12.68
N ARG A 387 -41.22 -23.15 -12.15
CA ARG A 387 -40.00 -22.84 -12.89
C ARG A 387 -39.82 -23.71 -14.12
N LYS A 388 -40.01 -25.02 -14.01
CA LYS A 388 -39.92 -25.94 -15.16
C LYS A 388 -40.97 -25.59 -16.23
N LYS A 389 -42.20 -25.29 -15.82
CA LYS A 389 -43.28 -24.86 -16.72
C LYS A 389 -42.90 -23.61 -17.53
N GLY A 390 -42.34 -22.59 -16.88
CA GLY A 390 -41.93 -21.35 -17.57
C GLY A 390 -40.62 -21.47 -18.36
N ILE A 391 -39.56 -22.02 -17.77
CA ILE A 391 -38.18 -21.93 -18.27
C ILE A 391 -37.80 -23.12 -19.17
N VAL A 392 -38.38 -24.30 -18.96
CA VAL A 392 -38.08 -25.51 -19.75
C VAL A 392 -39.17 -25.72 -20.81
N ASN A 393 -40.44 -25.62 -20.42
CA ASN A 393 -41.57 -25.92 -21.31
C ASN A 393 -42.06 -24.71 -22.12
N LYS A 394 -41.41 -23.54 -22.00
CA LYS A 394 -41.75 -22.28 -22.69
C LYS A 394 -43.18 -21.77 -22.45
N ASN A 395 -43.81 -22.16 -21.33
CA ASN A 395 -45.18 -21.75 -21.01
C ASN A 395 -45.18 -20.69 -19.90
N TRP A 396 -44.78 -19.47 -20.28
CA TRP A 396 -44.61 -18.35 -19.37
C TRP A 396 -45.94 -17.83 -18.79
N GLY A 397 -47.03 -17.87 -19.56
CA GLY A 397 -48.34 -17.37 -19.12
C GLY A 397 -48.96 -18.20 -18.00
N ASP A 398 -48.98 -19.52 -18.16
CA ASP A 398 -49.50 -20.41 -17.11
C ASP A 398 -48.57 -20.42 -15.89
N ALA A 399 -47.26 -20.40 -16.10
CA ALA A 399 -46.30 -20.32 -15.00
C ALA A 399 -46.42 -19.01 -14.20
N ALA A 400 -46.70 -17.88 -14.87
CA ALA A 400 -46.97 -16.61 -14.21
C ALA A 400 -48.24 -16.67 -13.33
N THR A 401 -49.26 -17.37 -13.79
CA THR A 401 -50.51 -17.58 -13.03
C THR A 401 -50.26 -18.43 -11.79
N ASP A 402 -49.61 -19.60 -11.96
CA ASP A 402 -49.27 -20.49 -10.85
C ASP A 402 -48.37 -19.81 -9.80
N LEU A 403 -47.47 -18.91 -10.22
CA LEU A 403 -46.62 -18.14 -9.32
C LEU A 403 -47.42 -17.18 -8.44
N THR A 404 -48.43 -16.51 -8.99
CA THR A 404 -49.36 -15.65 -8.22
C THR A 404 -50.13 -16.48 -7.20
N GLU A 405 -50.65 -17.64 -7.59
CA GLU A 405 -51.34 -18.55 -6.66
C GLU A 405 -50.41 -19.03 -5.53
N HIS A 406 -49.15 -19.30 -5.85
CA HIS A 406 -48.14 -19.68 -4.87
C HIS A 406 -47.82 -18.53 -3.90
N GLN A 407 -47.78 -17.28 -4.39
CA GLN A 407 -47.63 -16.09 -3.55
C GLN A 407 -48.78 -15.94 -2.56
N ASP A 408 -50.03 -16.01 -3.03
CA ASP A 408 -51.21 -15.92 -2.16
C ASP A 408 -51.21 -16.97 -1.06
N LYS A 409 -50.74 -18.19 -1.38
CA LYS A 409 -50.59 -19.27 -0.40
C LYS A 409 -49.54 -18.94 0.66
N VAL A 410 -48.39 -18.37 0.28
CA VAL A 410 -47.35 -17.95 1.23
C VAL A 410 -47.89 -16.86 2.16
N ASP A 411 -48.59 -15.86 1.63
CA ASP A 411 -49.14 -14.77 2.45
C ASP A 411 -50.20 -15.24 3.45
N LYS A 412 -51.04 -16.21 3.09
CA LYS A 412 -52.04 -16.80 4.01
C LYS A 412 -51.39 -17.61 5.14
N LEU A 413 -50.31 -18.34 4.83
CA LEU A 413 -49.62 -19.21 5.80
C LEU A 413 -48.65 -18.44 6.70
N TYR A 414 -48.11 -17.32 6.23
CA TYR A 414 -47.05 -16.59 6.91
C TYR A 414 -47.44 -16.12 8.33
N PRO A 415 -48.61 -15.51 8.57
CA PRO A 415 -49.03 -15.10 9.93
C PRO A 415 -49.16 -16.29 10.89
N ILE A 416 -49.64 -17.44 10.42
CA ILE A 416 -49.77 -18.66 11.21
C ILE A 416 -48.38 -19.20 11.56
N ALA A 417 -47.48 -19.22 10.57
CA ALA A 417 -46.10 -19.63 10.77
C ALA A 417 -45.36 -18.73 11.78
N LEU A 418 -45.57 -17.41 11.74
CA LEU A 418 -45.01 -16.49 12.73
C LEU A 418 -45.50 -16.78 14.15
N LYS A 419 -46.83 -16.95 14.35
CA LYS A 419 -47.37 -17.29 15.68
C LYS A 419 -46.87 -18.64 16.17
N HIS A 420 -46.80 -19.63 15.28
CA HIS A 420 -46.24 -20.94 15.58
C HIS A 420 -44.76 -20.84 15.98
N LEU A 421 -43.94 -20.10 15.23
CA LEU A 421 -42.54 -19.83 15.56
C LEU A 421 -42.41 -19.07 16.89
N GLN A 422 -43.23 -18.05 17.16
CA GLN A 422 -43.23 -17.32 18.44
C GLN A 422 -43.47 -18.25 19.64
N VAL A 423 -44.42 -19.18 19.54
CA VAL A 423 -44.67 -20.17 20.60
C VAL A 423 -43.50 -21.16 20.75
N PHE A 424 -42.93 -21.63 19.64
CA PHE A 424 -41.75 -22.51 19.67
C PHE A 424 -40.48 -21.80 20.16
N GLU A 425 -40.32 -20.51 19.90
CA GLU A 425 -39.25 -19.70 20.47
C GLU A 425 -39.44 -19.45 21.97
N ALA A 426 -40.68 -19.21 22.42
CA ALA A 426 -41.01 -19.14 23.84
C ALA A 426 -40.73 -20.48 24.56
N LYS A 427 -40.82 -21.60 23.84
CA LYS A 427 -40.50 -22.94 24.35
C LYS A 427 -39.03 -23.15 24.68
N GLY A 428 -38.10 -22.48 23.99
CA GLY A 428 -36.66 -22.82 23.97
C GLY A 428 -35.93 -22.85 25.32
N SER A 429 -36.55 -22.45 26.44
CA SER A 429 -35.95 -22.51 27.78
C SER A 429 -36.96 -22.71 28.92
N VAL A 430 -38.22 -22.98 28.62
CA VAL A 430 -39.29 -23.14 29.61
C VAL A 430 -39.66 -24.62 29.69
N PRO A 431 -39.64 -25.26 30.87
CA PRO A 431 -40.05 -26.65 31.04
C PRO A 431 -41.41 -26.94 30.41
N ASP A 432 -41.53 -28.08 29.72
CA ASP A 432 -42.79 -28.55 29.12
C ASP A 432 -43.91 -28.77 30.16
N SER A 433 -43.58 -28.73 31.46
CA SER A 433 -44.50 -28.83 32.60
C SER A 433 -45.10 -27.50 33.06
N ASP A 434 -44.64 -26.34 32.57
CA ASP A 434 -45.20 -25.04 32.96
C ASP A 434 -46.59 -24.83 32.31
N GLU A 435 -47.62 -24.60 33.12
CA GLU A 435 -49.03 -24.56 32.71
C GLU A 435 -49.36 -23.57 31.57
N PRO A 436 -48.77 -22.34 31.53
CA PRO A 436 -48.93 -21.44 30.38
C PRO A 436 -48.36 -22.04 29.09
N MET A 437 -47.22 -22.75 29.15
CA MET A 437 -46.60 -23.39 28.00
C MET A 437 -47.38 -24.61 27.50
N VAL A 438 -47.91 -25.43 28.42
CA VAL A 438 -48.80 -26.55 28.06
C VAL A 438 -50.01 -26.05 27.27
N THR A 439 -50.63 -24.96 27.73
CA THR A 439 -51.78 -24.33 27.05
C THR A 439 -51.41 -23.84 25.63
N LEU A 440 -50.23 -23.20 25.49
CA LEU A 440 -49.74 -22.70 24.20
C LEU A 440 -49.42 -23.85 23.22
N LEU A 441 -48.80 -24.94 23.69
CA LEU A 441 -48.49 -26.12 22.88
C LEU A 441 -49.74 -26.89 22.43
N ALA A 442 -50.79 -26.90 23.25
CA ALA A 442 -52.09 -27.46 22.87
C ALA A 442 -52.76 -26.64 21.75
N ALA A 443 -52.71 -25.30 21.82
CA ALA A 443 -53.25 -24.42 20.79
C ALA A 443 -52.48 -24.53 19.45
N VAL A 444 -51.16 -24.66 19.51
CA VAL A 444 -50.32 -24.99 18.34
C VAL A 444 -50.76 -26.29 17.69
N SER A 445 -51.01 -27.33 18.49
CA SER A 445 -51.47 -28.64 18.01
C SER A 445 -52.88 -28.57 17.41
N ALA A 446 -53.77 -27.79 18.02
CA ALA A 446 -55.11 -27.54 17.51
C ALA A 446 -55.08 -26.78 16.17
N SER A 447 -54.30 -25.71 16.06
CA SER A 447 -54.12 -24.95 14.81
C SER A 447 -53.56 -25.84 13.69
N LYS A 448 -52.57 -26.69 14.01
CA LYS A 448 -52.00 -27.66 13.07
C LYS A 448 -53.04 -28.66 12.53
N SER A 449 -53.99 -29.08 13.36
CA SER A 449 -55.07 -30.00 12.96
C SER A 449 -56.13 -29.37 12.03
N LYS A 450 -56.19 -28.02 11.97
CA LYS A 450 -57.11 -27.25 11.11
C LYS A 450 -56.56 -26.99 9.71
N LEU A 451 -55.28 -27.28 9.49
CA LEU A 451 -54.64 -27.25 8.18
C LEU A 451 -54.66 -28.66 7.60
N ASP A 452 -55.29 -28.83 6.44
CA ASP A 452 -55.34 -30.13 5.79
C ASP A 452 -54.03 -30.48 5.08
N ASN A 453 -53.97 -31.73 4.66
CA ASN A 453 -52.92 -32.22 3.82
C ASN A 453 -53.13 -31.86 2.34
N ASP A 454 -53.71 -30.72 1.94
CA ASP A 454 -53.70 -30.25 0.54
C ASP A 454 -53.65 -28.70 0.41
N GLY A 455 -53.44 -27.97 1.50
CA GLY A 455 -53.43 -26.51 1.51
C GLY A 455 -54.82 -25.89 1.33
N LYS A 456 -55.89 -26.63 1.65
CA LYS A 456 -57.31 -26.18 1.63
C LYS A 456 -57.93 -26.15 3.03
N GLY A 457 -57.10 -25.93 4.06
CA GLY A 457 -57.55 -25.76 5.45
C GLY A 457 -58.22 -24.40 5.72
N ASN A 458 -58.98 -24.32 6.81
CA ASN A 458 -59.60 -23.06 7.23
C ASN A 458 -58.55 -22.18 7.95
N TYR A 459 -57.84 -21.35 7.17
CA TYR A 459 -56.81 -20.44 7.67
C TYR A 459 -57.31 -19.50 8.77
N ALA A 460 -58.56 -19.05 8.68
CA ALA A 460 -59.17 -18.16 9.66
C ALA A 460 -59.42 -18.88 11.00
N GLU A 461 -59.89 -20.13 10.98
CA GLU A 461 -60.00 -20.96 12.19
C GLU A 461 -58.64 -21.29 12.80
N ALA A 462 -57.64 -21.61 11.97
CA ALA A 462 -56.28 -21.90 12.44
C ALA A 462 -55.65 -20.68 13.13
N LEU A 463 -55.93 -19.46 12.65
CA LEU A 463 -55.50 -18.21 13.27
C LEU A 463 -56.33 -17.88 14.54
N SER A 464 -57.64 -18.09 14.49
CA SER A 464 -58.56 -17.87 15.62
C SER A 464 -58.24 -18.79 16.82
N ALA A 465 -57.73 -20.00 16.58
CA ALA A 465 -57.24 -20.89 17.64
C ALA A 465 -56.05 -20.28 18.42
N PHE A 466 -55.27 -19.40 17.80
CA PHE A 466 -54.26 -18.61 18.50
C PHE A 466 -54.84 -17.37 19.18
N ASP A 467 -55.82 -16.69 18.57
CA ASP A 467 -56.43 -15.48 19.14
C ASP A 467 -57.30 -15.76 20.38
N GLY A 468 -57.76 -17.01 20.56
CA GLY A 468 -58.44 -17.47 21.77
C GLY A 468 -57.53 -17.67 22.99
N LEU A 469 -56.21 -17.53 22.82
CA LEU A 469 -55.25 -17.49 23.94
C LEU A 469 -55.19 -16.06 24.47
N GLY A 470 -55.75 -15.80 25.64
CA GLY A 470 -55.71 -14.46 26.25
C GLY A 470 -54.28 -13.92 26.33
N GLY A 471 -54.07 -12.66 25.88
CA GLY A 471 -52.75 -12.03 25.76
C GLY A 471 -51.89 -12.10 27.03
N ALA A 472 -52.51 -12.21 28.20
CA ALA A 472 -51.84 -12.41 29.48
C ALA A 472 -50.92 -13.65 29.52
N LYS A 473 -51.33 -14.80 28.98
CA LYS A 473 -50.49 -16.02 28.99
C LYS A 473 -49.30 -15.92 28.02
N VAL A 474 -49.49 -15.24 26.90
CA VAL A 474 -48.40 -14.93 25.95
C VAL A 474 -47.41 -13.95 26.58
N ASN A 475 -47.90 -12.94 27.30
CA ASN A 475 -47.06 -11.97 28.02
C ASN A 475 -46.25 -12.63 29.14
N GLN A 476 -46.85 -13.54 29.91
CA GLN A 476 -46.14 -14.31 30.94
C GLN A 476 -45.02 -15.19 30.37
N ALA A 477 -45.30 -15.95 29.30
CA ALA A 477 -44.28 -16.76 28.62
C ALA A 477 -43.16 -15.88 28.04
N THR A 478 -43.52 -14.71 27.50
CA THR A 478 -42.55 -13.73 26.99
C THR A 478 -41.67 -13.15 28.10
N ALA A 479 -42.25 -12.82 29.27
CA ALA A 479 -41.51 -12.35 30.45
C ALA A 479 -40.56 -13.43 31.01
N LEU A 480 -40.96 -14.70 31.03
CA LEU A 480 -40.08 -15.81 31.43
C LEU A 480 -38.89 -16.00 30.48
N ARG A 481 -39.13 -15.85 29.16
CA ARG A 481 -38.06 -15.83 28.16
C ARG A 481 -37.14 -14.63 28.36
N ARG A 482 -37.68 -13.43 28.58
CA ARG A 482 -36.93 -12.20 28.86
C ARG A 482 -36.01 -12.39 30.07
N LEU A 483 -36.54 -12.89 31.19
CA LEU A 483 -35.75 -13.23 32.38
C LEU A 483 -34.64 -14.26 32.09
N SER A 484 -34.94 -15.28 31.29
CA SER A 484 -33.95 -16.27 30.87
C SER A 484 -32.84 -15.67 30.00
N ALA A 485 -33.19 -14.71 29.13
CA ALA A 485 -32.24 -13.97 28.30
C ALA A 485 -31.34 -13.07 29.15
N ILE A 486 -31.90 -12.33 30.12
CA ILE A 486 -31.15 -11.55 31.10
C ILE A 486 -30.17 -12.44 31.86
N LYS A 487 -30.62 -13.61 32.35
CA LYS A 487 -29.74 -14.59 33.02
C LYS A 487 -28.62 -15.09 32.10
N LYS A 488 -28.92 -15.32 30.82
CA LYS A 488 -27.91 -15.74 29.83
C LYS A 488 -26.89 -14.62 29.55
N ARG A 489 -27.34 -13.37 29.36
CA ARG A 489 -26.48 -12.20 29.20
C ARG A 489 -25.56 -12.01 30.41
N ALA A 490 -26.13 -12.10 31.62
CA ALA A 490 -25.37 -12.03 32.86
C ALA A 490 -24.33 -13.15 33.01
N LYS A 491 -24.69 -14.39 32.65
CA LYS A 491 -23.74 -15.51 32.62
C LYS A 491 -22.61 -15.27 31.61
N ALA A 492 -22.93 -14.75 30.42
CA ALA A 492 -21.94 -14.42 29.40
C ALA A 492 -21.00 -13.30 29.89
N ALA A 493 -21.53 -12.26 30.53
CA ALA A 493 -20.74 -11.21 31.17
C ALA A 493 -19.80 -11.78 32.26
N GLY A 494 -20.28 -12.70 33.10
CA GLY A 494 -19.47 -13.38 34.10
C GLY A 494 -18.32 -14.20 33.49
N THR A 495 -18.58 -14.96 32.41
CA THR A 495 -17.52 -15.64 31.65
C THR A 495 -16.55 -14.67 30.97
N GLY A 496 -17.00 -13.46 30.66
CA GLY A 496 -16.19 -12.37 30.10
C GLY A 496 -15.41 -11.56 31.14
N GLY A 497 -15.34 -12.00 32.40
CA GLY A 497 -14.57 -11.35 33.47
C GLY A 497 -15.36 -10.43 34.40
N PHE A 498 -16.69 -10.34 34.27
CA PHE A 498 -17.54 -9.47 35.09
C PHE A 498 -18.42 -10.25 36.07
N ALA A 499 -17.79 -11.11 36.89
CA ALA A 499 -18.50 -12.01 37.82
C ALA A 499 -19.43 -11.29 38.82
N ALA A 500 -19.09 -10.06 39.23
CA ALA A 500 -19.92 -9.26 40.13
C ALA A 500 -21.28 -8.89 39.53
N ALA A 501 -21.34 -8.58 38.22
CA ALA A 501 -22.59 -8.30 37.51
C ALA A 501 -23.47 -9.56 37.40
N GLN A 502 -22.84 -10.72 37.13
CA GLN A 502 -23.54 -12.01 37.13
C GLN A 502 -24.19 -12.29 38.49
N ALA A 503 -23.43 -12.14 39.58
CA ALA A 503 -23.92 -12.39 40.93
C ALA A 503 -25.10 -11.46 41.30
N HIS A 504 -25.04 -10.18 40.88
CA HIS A 504 -26.12 -9.21 41.11
C HIS A 504 -27.42 -9.64 40.42
N VAL A 505 -27.36 -10.03 39.14
CA VAL A 505 -28.51 -10.51 38.37
C VAL A 505 -29.06 -11.83 38.92
N GLU A 506 -28.19 -12.77 39.30
CA GLU A 506 -28.60 -14.05 39.89
C GLU A 506 -29.32 -13.88 41.23
N GLY A 507 -28.90 -12.90 42.05
CA GLY A 507 -29.57 -12.56 43.31
C GLY A 507 -31.02 -12.09 43.13
N GLN A 508 -31.35 -11.46 42.00
CA GLN A 508 -32.70 -10.97 41.71
C GLN A 508 -33.59 -12.00 40.98
N TYR A 509 -33.00 -13.06 40.42
CA TYR A 509 -33.71 -14.01 39.55
C TYR A 509 -34.92 -14.68 40.22
N GLY A 510 -34.78 -15.11 41.48
CA GLY A 510 -35.86 -15.75 42.23
C GLY A 510 -37.04 -14.81 42.49
N TYR A 511 -36.77 -13.55 42.80
CA TYR A 511 -37.79 -12.52 43.02
C TYR A 511 -38.58 -12.24 41.74
N ILE A 512 -37.90 -12.02 40.60
CA ILE A 512 -38.56 -11.72 39.33
C ILE A 512 -39.40 -12.91 38.87
N LYS A 513 -38.85 -14.13 38.92
CA LYS A 513 -39.54 -15.35 38.48
C LYS A 513 -40.89 -15.54 39.22
N ASN A 514 -40.90 -15.30 40.53
CA ASN A 514 -42.10 -15.46 41.34
C ASN A 514 -43.14 -14.35 41.06
N ASN A 515 -42.71 -13.14 40.70
CA ASN A 515 -43.61 -12.02 40.41
C ASN A 515 -44.19 -12.04 38.99
N ILE A 516 -43.60 -12.72 38.00
CA ILE A 516 -44.16 -12.81 36.63
C ILE A 516 -45.61 -13.34 36.62
N ALA A 517 -45.95 -14.24 37.54
CA ALA A 517 -47.30 -14.78 37.67
C ALA A 517 -48.26 -13.88 38.46
N ALA A 518 -47.73 -13.05 39.37
CA ALA A 518 -48.50 -12.28 40.36
C ALA A 518 -48.68 -10.81 39.97
N ASP A 519 -47.63 -10.18 39.45
CA ASP A 519 -47.56 -8.78 39.02
C ASP A 519 -46.48 -8.64 37.92
N ILE A 520 -46.92 -8.80 36.67
CA ILE A 520 -46.02 -8.78 35.51
C ILE A 520 -45.38 -7.40 35.29
N ASP A 521 -46.05 -6.33 35.70
CA ASP A 521 -45.56 -4.96 35.53
C ASP A 521 -44.42 -4.67 36.52
N ALA A 522 -44.56 -5.10 37.79
CA ALA A 522 -43.47 -5.03 38.76
C ALA A 522 -42.27 -5.92 38.38
N ALA A 523 -42.53 -7.12 37.85
CA ALA A 523 -41.48 -7.99 37.32
C ALA A 523 -40.77 -7.34 36.13
N ASN A 524 -41.52 -6.71 35.21
CA ASN A 524 -40.96 -5.98 34.07
C ASN A 524 -40.12 -4.79 34.52
N ALA A 525 -40.58 -3.97 35.45
CA ALA A 525 -39.81 -2.83 35.97
C ALA A 525 -38.46 -3.25 36.59
N THR A 526 -38.43 -4.40 37.27
CA THR A 526 -37.17 -4.96 37.80
C THR A 526 -36.28 -5.53 36.69
N MET A 527 -36.86 -6.14 35.66
CA MET A 527 -36.11 -6.56 34.48
C MET A 527 -35.53 -5.37 33.70
N ASP A 528 -36.26 -4.25 33.61
CA ASP A 528 -35.80 -3.01 32.96
C ASP A 528 -34.53 -2.47 33.65
N THR A 529 -34.46 -2.48 34.98
CA THR A 529 -33.27 -2.01 35.71
C THR A 529 -32.06 -2.92 35.52
N LEU A 530 -32.27 -4.24 35.47
CA LEU A 530 -31.20 -5.20 35.19
C LEU A 530 -30.73 -5.14 33.74
N GLU A 531 -31.65 -4.93 32.80
CA GLU A 531 -31.29 -4.71 31.40
C GLU A 531 -30.52 -3.41 31.23
N ALA A 532 -30.95 -2.30 31.84
CA ALA A 532 -30.19 -1.04 31.80
C ALA A 532 -28.75 -1.21 32.37
N LEU A 533 -28.59 -1.96 33.45
CA LEU A 533 -27.27 -2.28 34.00
C LEU A 533 -26.42 -3.11 33.03
N LEU A 534 -27.01 -4.12 32.37
CA LEU A 534 -26.32 -4.96 31.38
C LEU A 534 -26.04 -4.19 30.07
N ASP A 535 -26.93 -3.30 29.66
CA ASP A 535 -26.76 -2.43 28.50
C ASP A 535 -25.60 -1.45 28.74
N ASN A 536 -25.53 -0.85 29.93
CA ASN A 536 -24.41 0.01 30.33
C ASN A 536 -23.08 -0.76 30.40
N LEU A 537 -23.11 -2.01 30.90
CA LEU A 537 -21.96 -2.90 30.85
C LEU A 537 -21.54 -3.18 29.40
N GLU A 538 -22.48 -3.57 28.53
CA GLU A 538 -22.22 -3.87 27.12
C GLU A 538 -21.73 -2.64 26.33
N ALA A 539 -22.18 -1.43 26.70
CA ALA A 539 -21.71 -0.17 26.11
C ALA A 539 -20.33 0.26 26.62
N MET A 540 -19.99 -0.09 27.87
CA MET A 540 -18.67 0.17 28.46
C MET A 540 -17.60 -0.82 27.96
N ILE A 541 -17.95 -2.10 27.77
CA ILE A 541 -17.03 -3.16 27.30
C ILE A 541 -16.20 -2.75 26.08
N PRO A 542 -16.77 -2.22 24.98
CA PRO A 542 -15.97 -1.86 23.80
C PRO A 542 -15.00 -0.72 24.11
N VAL A 543 -15.42 0.31 24.85
CA VAL A 543 -14.55 1.44 25.23
C VAL A 543 -13.42 1.00 26.15
N LEU A 544 -13.72 0.17 27.16
CA LEU A 544 -12.70 -0.38 28.06
C LEU A 544 -11.74 -1.32 27.31
N SER A 545 -12.26 -2.11 26.37
CA SER A 545 -11.43 -2.97 25.52
C SER A 545 -10.58 -2.17 24.55
N GLU A 546 -11.11 -1.09 24.00
CA GLU A 546 -10.40 -0.14 23.14
C GLU A 546 -9.30 0.57 23.92
N ALA A 547 -9.58 1.07 25.12
CA ALA A 547 -8.57 1.66 26.00
C ALA A 547 -7.49 0.63 26.40
N ARG A 548 -7.88 -0.62 26.70
CA ARG A 548 -6.93 -1.72 26.95
C ARG A 548 -6.10 -2.08 25.73
N ALA A 549 -6.67 -1.98 24.53
CA ALA A 549 -5.96 -2.24 23.27
C ALA A 549 -5.08 -1.06 22.84
N ALA A 550 -5.48 0.17 23.18
CA ALA A 550 -4.73 1.40 22.96
C ALA A 550 -3.53 1.51 23.91
N LYS A 551 -3.53 0.74 25.01
CA LYS A 551 -2.35 0.56 25.86
C LYS A 551 -1.19 0.04 24.99
N PRO A 552 -0.07 0.78 24.88
CA PRO A 552 1.03 0.39 24.00
C PRO A 552 1.60 -0.99 24.36
N THR A 553 1.62 -1.92 23.41
CA THR A 553 2.14 -3.29 23.58
C THR A 553 3.67 -3.38 23.63
N HIS A 554 4.39 -2.26 23.52
CA HIS A 554 5.85 -2.21 23.36
C HIS A 554 6.62 -1.74 24.59
N ASP A 555 5.95 -1.58 25.73
CA ASP A 555 6.62 -1.35 27.01
C ASP A 555 6.56 -2.60 27.91
N PRO A 556 7.68 -3.26 28.19
CA PRO A 556 7.72 -4.46 29.03
C PRO A 556 7.50 -4.20 30.54
N THR A 557 7.31 -2.95 30.98
CA THR A 557 7.29 -2.60 32.41
C THR A 557 5.91 -2.36 33.04
N ASP A 558 4.82 -2.34 32.25
CA ASP A 558 3.43 -2.17 32.73
C ASP A 558 3.21 -0.96 33.68
N THR A 559 3.96 0.14 33.47
CA THR A 559 4.10 1.25 34.43
C THR A 559 2.99 2.31 34.37
N PHE A 560 2.24 2.43 33.27
CA PHE A 560 1.20 3.46 33.11
C PHE A 560 -0.14 3.04 33.74
N LYS A 561 -0.43 3.56 34.93
CA LYS A 561 -1.66 3.30 35.72
C LYS A 561 -2.89 4.12 35.29
N LEU A 562 -3.08 4.29 33.98
CA LEU A 562 -4.15 5.15 33.44
C LEU A 562 -5.55 4.53 33.51
N LEU A 563 -5.66 3.20 33.68
CA LEU A 563 -6.94 2.48 33.70
C LEU A 563 -7.45 2.15 35.12
N ASP A 564 -6.64 2.31 36.16
CA ASP A 564 -6.96 1.89 37.54
C ASP A 564 -8.28 2.50 38.05
N ALA A 565 -8.56 3.77 37.71
CA ALA A 565 -9.80 4.45 38.08
C ALA A 565 -11.03 3.81 37.42
N ALA A 566 -10.95 3.46 36.13
CA ALA A 566 -12.02 2.78 35.41
C ALA A 566 -12.27 1.37 35.98
N GLU A 567 -11.21 0.63 36.29
CA GLU A 567 -11.31 -0.73 36.84
C GLU A 567 -11.89 -0.77 38.26
N ALA A 568 -11.60 0.24 39.08
CA ALA A 568 -12.25 0.42 40.38
C ALA A 568 -13.77 0.62 40.23
N LYS A 569 -14.21 1.38 39.22
CA LYS A 569 -15.63 1.65 38.94
C LYS A 569 -16.38 0.45 38.38
N VAL A 570 -15.73 -0.36 37.54
CA VAL A 570 -16.22 -1.68 37.12
C VAL A 570 -16.52 -2.57 38.33
N THR A 571 -15.60 -2.59 39.30
CA THR A 571 -15.74 -3.41 40.52
C THR A 571 -16.94 -2.99 41.37
N SER A 572 -17.28 -1.69 41.39
CA SER A 572 -18.44 -1.14 42.09
C SER A 572 -19.78 -1.20 41.31
N LEU A 573 -19.82 -1.83 40.13
CA LEU A 573 -20.97 -1.86 39.22
C LEU A 573 -21.43 -0.47 38.72
N GLU A 574 -20.55 0.54 38.75
CA GLU A 574 -20.82 1.90 38.26
C GLU A 574 -20.40 2.04 36.79
N PHE A 575 -20.98 1.24 35.88
CA PHE A 575 -20.47 1.08 34.50
C PHE A 575 -20.45 2.37 33.66
N ASP A 576 -21.42 3.27 33.85
CA ASP A 576 -21.43 4.57 33.14
C ASP A 576 -20.25 5.47 33.56
N LYS A 577 -19.89 5.44 34.85
CA LYS A 577 -18.73 6.18 35.36
C LYS A 577 -17.43 5.50 34.91
N ALA A 578 -17.38 4.17 34.94
CA ALA A 578 -16.25 3.41 34.44
C ALA A 578 -15.97 3.71 32.96
N LYS A 579 -17.02 3.88 32.15
CA LYS A 579 -16.91 4.30 30.76
C LYS A 579 -16.27 5.68 30.63
N GLY A 580 -16.71 6.69 31.39
CA GLY A 580 -16.11 8.03 31.35
C GLY A 580 -14.63 8.08 31.76
N GLU A 581 -14.25 7.27 32.76
CA GLU A 581 -12.83 7.11 33.15
C GLU A 581 -12.02 6.40 32.05
N ALA A 582 -12.60 5.38 31.38
CA ALA A 582 -11.96 4.70 30.26
C ALA A 582 -11.81 5.62 29.02
N GLU A 583 -12.77 6.50 28.74
CA GLU A 583 -12.67 7.52 27.68
C GLU A 583 -11.54 8.52 27.99
N THR A 584 -11.39 8.91 29.27
CA THR A 584 -10.30 9.79 29.71
C THR A 584 -8.94 9.10 29.54
N ALA A 585 -8.84 7.82 29.91
CA ALA A 585 -7.64 7.02 29.70
C ALA A 585 -7.32 6.86 28.20
N LEU A 586 -8.32 6.67 27.35
CA LEU A 586 -8.16 6.56 25.90
C LEU A 586 -7.57 7.85 25.30
N LEU A 587 -8.04 9.02 25.73
CA LEU A 587 -7.46 10.30 25.32
C LEU A 587 -5.99 10.44 25.75
N ALA A 588 -5.68 10.03 26.99
CA ALA A 588 -4.31 10.04 27.50
C ALA A 588 -3.40 9.06 26.74
N TYR A 589 -3.89 7.88 26.35
CA TYR A 589 -3.16 6.96 25.46
C TYR A 589 -2.93 7.55 24.06
N GLY A 590 -3.83 8.39 23.56
CA GLY A 590 -3.61 9.16 22.33
C GLY A 590 -2.39 10.08 22.43
N LEU A 591 -2.25 10.82 23.54
CA LEU A 591 -1.07 11.65 23.82
C LEU A 591 0.19 10.81 24.09
N LEU A 592 0.04 9.62 24.67
CA LEU A 592 1.18 8.73 24.92
C LEU A 592 1.82 8.25 23.61
N ALA A 593 1.03 8.00 22.56
CA ALA A 593 1.56 7.66 21.24
C ALA A 593 2.42 8.80 20.65
N GLU A 594 1.97 10.05 20.81
CA GLU A 594 2.76 11.23 20.42
C GLU A 594 4.03 11.36 21.26
N PHE A 595 3.94 11.17 22.57
CA PHE A 595 5.12 11.15 23.44
C PHE A 595 6.14 10.10 23.00
N LEU A 596 5.74 8.84 22.82
CA LEU A 596 6.64 7.75 22.40
C LEU A 596 7.24 8.02 21.01
N PHE A 597 6.49 8.66 20.11
CA PHE A 597 7.01 9.09 18.81
C PHE A 597 8.08 10.17 18.96
N VAL A 598 7.80 11.22 19.73
CA VAL A 598 8.74 12.32 19.98
C VAL A 598 9.96 11.82 20.75
N GLU A 599 9.78 10.94 21.73
CA GLU A 599 10.84 10.24 22.47
C GLU A 599 11.72 9.44 21.51
N GLY A 600 11.12 8.65 20.61
CA GLY A 600 11.84 7.92 19.58
C GLY A 600 12.66 8.84 18.66
N GLN A 601 12.16 10.03 18.31
CA GLN A 601 12.92 11.01 17.53
C GLN A 601 14.13 11.55 18.30
N VAL A 602 13.98 11.85 19.59
CA VAL A 602 15.08 12.33 20.43
C VAL A 602 16.07 11.21 20.75
N GLN A 603 15.63 9.97 20.91
CA GLN A 603 16.48 8.79 21.03
C GLN A 603 17.27 8.53 19.74
N MET A 604 16.66 8.73 18.56
CA MET A 604 17.36 8.67 17.27
C MET A 604 18.43 9.77 17.16
N LEU A 605 18.11 11.00 17.55
CA LEU A 605 19.07 12.09 17.66
C LEU A 605 20.23 11.68 18.59
N LEU A 606 19.96 11.11 19.76
CA LEU A 606 20.98 10.60 20.67
C LEU A 606 21.83 9.49 20.04
N ALA A 607 21.22 8.56 19.32
CA ALA A 607 21.92 7.45 18.65
C ALA A 607 22.83 7.89 17.49
N THR A 608 22.56 9.06 16.90
CA THR A 608 23.47 9.67 15.89
C THR A 608 24.65 10.40 16.51
N GLN A 609 24.72 10.49 17.84
CA GLN A 609 25.75 11.18 18.59
C GLN A 609 26.63 10.17 19.36
N THR A 610 27.92 10.48 19.51
CA THR A 610 28.81 9.82 20.47
C THR A 610 28.95 10.65 21.74
N ASP A 611 29.47 10.07 22.83
CA ASP A 611 29.77 10.77 24.10
C ASP A 611 30.65 12.03 23.93
N LYS A 612 31.35 12.16 22.79
CA LYS A 612 32.23 13.28 22.45
C LYS A 612 31.52 14.40 21.66
N THR A 613 30.26 14.21 21.26
CA THR A 613 29.50 15.15 20.44
C THR A 613 28.98 16.31 21.31
N PRO A 614 29.15 17.58 20.90
CA PRO A 614 28.54 18.72 21.58
C PRO A 614 27.01 18.54 21.71
N GLY A 615 26.48 18.58 22.94
CA GLY A 615 25.05 18.42 23.23
C GLY A 615 24.57 17.01 23.59
N HIS A 616 25.42 15.98 23.50
CA HIS A 616 25.05 14.59 23.85
C HIS A 616 24.49 14.46 25.27
N THR A 617 25.13 15.09 26.27
CA THR A 617 24.65 15.08 27.66
C THR A 617 23.30 15.78 27.82
N LEU A 618 23.06 16.86 27.07
CA LEU A 618 21.80 17.62 27.12
C LEU A 618 20.63 16.76 26.63
N VAL A 619 20.80 16.09 25.48
CA VAL A 619 19.80 15.20 24.88
C VAL A 619 19.50 14.02 25.81
N LYS A 620 20.54 13.39 26.37
CA LYS A 620 20.40 12.27 27.30
C LYS A 620 19.65 12.64 28.58
N THR A 621 19.94 13.80 29.18
CA THR A 621 19.26 14.29 30.37
C THR A 621 17.79 14.62 30.08
N ALA A 622 17.50 15.29 28.97
CA ALA A 622 16.12 15.64 28.60
C ALA A 622 15.25 14.40 28.37
N LEU A 623 15.79 13.33 27.76
CA LEU A 623 15.12 12.04 27.64
C LEU A 623 14.76 11.46 29.01
N SER A 624 15.72 11.40 29.93
CA SER A 624 15.48 10.87 31.27
C SER A 624 14.43 11.66 32.07
N GLU A 625 14.41 12.98 31.93
CA GLU A 625 13.44 13.83 32.64
C GLU A 625 12.04 13.75 32.04
N ALA A 626 11.93 13.70 30.71
CA ALA A 626 10.64 13.55 30.02
C ALA A 626 10.01 12.17 30.31
N ASP A 627 10.85 11.14 30.44
CA ASP A 627 10.44 9.79 30.82
C ASP A 627 9.74 9.77 32.19
N ASP A 628 10.33 10.39 33.22
CA ASP A 628 9.72 10.49 34.56
C ASP A 628 8.41 11.29 34.55
N MET A 629 8.35 12.39 33.79
CA MET A 629 7.13 13.20 33.66
C MET A 629 5.97 12.40 33.06
N ALA A 630 6.22 11.65 32.00
CA ALA A 630 5.20 10.85 31.33
C ALA A 630 4.80 9.61 32.16
N ARG A 631 5.78 8.84 32.62
CA ARG A 631 5.58 7.52 33.24
C ARG A 631 5.19 7.58 34.72
N THR A 632 5.82 8.46 35.49
CA THR A 632 5.62 8.54 36.95
C THR A 632 4.56 9.58 37.32
N GLN A 633 4.56 10.74 36.67
CA GLN A 633 3.73 11.88 37.07
C GLN A 633 2.44 12.03 36.25
N GLY A 634 2.28 11.28 35.14
CA GLY A 634 1.12 11.38 34.25
C GLY A 634 1.04 12.68 33.44
N LYS A 635 2.12 13.47 33.38
CA LYS A 635 2.18 14.77 32.70
C LYS A 635 2.71 14.63 31.26
N ILE A 636 1.98 13.88 30.44
CA ILE A 636 2.42 13.50 29.08
C ILE A 636 2.63 14.74 28.18
N ALA A 637 1.75 15.74 28.27
CA ALA A 637 1.87 16.97 27.48
C ALA A 637 3.14 17.78 27.83
N ASP A 638 3.51 17.85 29.11
CA ASP A 638 4.72 18.55 29.56
C ASP A 638 5.98 17.80 29.11
N ALA A 639 5.95 16.47 29.12
CA ALA A 639 7.03 15.63 28.60
C ALA A 639 7.25 15.84 27.09
N ILE A 640 6.17 15.92 26.31
CA ILE A 640 6.21 16.25 24.88
C ILE A 640 6.84 17.64 24.67
N ALA A 641 6.40 18.65 25.43
CA ALA A 641 6.93 20.01 25.32
C ALA A 641 8.45 20.07 25.59
N LYS A 642 8.92 19.32 26.59
CA LYS A 642 10.35 19.22 26.94
C LYS A 642 11.19 18.64 25.80
N LEU A 643 10.74 17.53 25.22
CA LEU A 643 11.45 16.88 24.10
C LEU A 643 11.38 17.72 22.83
N ASN A 644 10.25 18.40 22.57
CA ASN A 644 10.13 19.33 21.47
C ASN A 644 11.08 20.53 21.60
N ALA A 645 11.41 20.97 22.81
CA ALA A 645 12.42 22.01 23.02
C ALA A 645 13.83 21.56 22.58
N ILE A 646 14.19 20.28 22.79
CA ILE A 646 15.44 19.70 22.27
C ILE A 646 15.43 19.62 20.75
N LEU A 647 14.30 19.18 20.17
CA LEU A 647 14.11 19.10 18.72
C LEU A 647 14.05 20.48 18.05
N ALA A 648 13.87 21.55 18.82
CA ALA A 648 13.88 22.94 18.37
C ALA A 648 15.25 23.63 18.52
N ASP A 649 16.25 22.99 19.14
CA ASP A 649 17.62 23.51 19.17
C ASP A 649 18.21 23.50 17.74
N PRO A 650 18.52 24.66 17.14
CA PRO A 650 18.91 24.73 15.72
C PRO A 650 20.18 23.95 15.41
N THR A 651 21.13 23.94 16.32
CA THR A 651 22.46 23.33 16.17
C THR A 651 22.37 21.80 16.24
N LEU A 652 21.60 21.29 17.21
CA LEU A 652 21.38 19.84 17.37
C LEU A 652 20.43 19.29 16.32
N ALA A 653 19.42 20.07 15.92
CA ALA A 653 18.48 19.70 14.86
C ALA A 653 19.14 19.61 13.48
N GLU A 654 20.04 20.54 13.14
CA GLU A 654 20.75 20.53 11.84
C GLU A 654 21.69 19.32 11.73
N MET A 655 22.49 19.03 12.76
CA MET A 655 23.37 17.86 12.78
C MET A 655 22.61 16.52 12.76
N ALA A 656 21.55 16.36 13.55
CA ALA A 656 20.72 15.14 13.48
C ALA A 656 20.03 14.99 12.13
N HIS A 657 19.61 16.11 11.53
CA HIS A 657 18.93 16.08 10.26
C HIS A 657 19.88 15.62 9.16
N GLU A 658 21.09 16.17 9.08
CA GLU A 658 22.10 15.74 8.11
C GLU A 658 22.52 14.28 8.30
N ALA A 659 22.76 13.86 9.56
CA ALA A 659 23.08 12.47 9.89
C ALA A 659 21.93 11.51 9.55
N GLY A 660 20.69 11.90 9.88
CA GLY A 660 19.48 11.12 9.60
C GLY A 660 19.17 10.99 8.11
N LEU A 661 19.29 12.08 7.35
CA LEU A 661 19.15 12.09 5.90
C LEU A 661 20.19 11.20 5.23
N TRP A 662 21.45 11.34 5.64
CA TRP A 662 22.53 10.51 5.15
C TRP A 662 22.28 9.04 5.48
N LEU A 663 21.94 8.69 6.73
CA LEU A 663 21.70 7.32 7.16
C LEU A 663 20.52 6.67 6.42
N ALA A 664 19.42 7.41 6.21
CA ALA A 664 18.27 6.91 5.46
C ALA A 664 18.63 6.61 4.00
N LYS A 665 19.37 7.51 3.34
CA LYS A 665 19.86 7.29 1.98
C LYS A 665 20.90 6.18 1.93
N PHE A 666 21.81 6.13 2.89
CA PHE A 666 22.88 5.15 3.01
C PHE A 666 22.30 3.75 3.13
N LYS A 667 21.32 3.51 4.00
CA LYS A 667 20.65 2.20 4.12
C LYS A 667 19.99 1.73 2.81
N ASP A 668 19.32 2.64 2.09
CA ASP A 668 18.72 2.32 0.79
C ASP A 668 19.79 1.98 -0.27
N VAL A 669 20.84 2.81 -0.35
CA VAL A 669 21.95 2.63 -1.29
C VAL A 669 22.79 1.40 -0.95
N GLU A 670 23.03 1.12 0.33
CA GLU A 670 23.73 -0.06 0.86
C GLU A 670 22.97 -1.34 0.49
N LYS A 671 21.64 -1.36 0.69
CA LYS A 671 20.81 -2.49 0.28
C LYS A 671 20.92 -2.75 -1.23
N ARG A 672 20.93 -1.69 -2.04
CA ARG A 672 21.10 -1.80 -3.50
C ARG A 672 22.52 -2.17 -3.89
N HIS A 673 23.54 -1.64 -3.22
CA HIS A 673 24.96 -2.01 -3.36
C HIS A 673 25.11 -3.52 -3.17
N ASN A 674 24.66 -4.02 -2.01
CA ASN A 674 24.76 -5.42 -1.63
C ASN A 674 23.99 -6.36 -2.58
N LYS A 675 23.00 -5.84 -3.32
CA LYS A 675 22.26 -6.58 -4.34
C LYS A 675 22.92 -6.55 -5.73
N ILE A 676 23.44 -5.41 -6.16
CA ILE A 676 23.90 -5.17 -7.54
C ILE A 676 25.38 -5.51 -7.71
N VAL A 677 26.23 -5.02 -6.80
CA VAL A 677 27.69 -5.09 -6.91
C VAL A 677 28.20 -6.54 -6.96
N PRO A 678 27.65 -7.51 -6.19
CA PRO A 678 28.04 -8.91 -6.33
C PRO A 678 27.75 -9.53 -7.71
N GLY A 679 26.78 -9.00 -8.45
CA GLY A 679 26.42 -9.45 -9.80
C GLY A 679 27.33 -8.90 -10.90
N MET A 680 28.26 -8.00 -10.56
CA MET A 680 29.24 -7.46 -11.49
C MET A 680 30.41 -8.44 -11.67
N LYS A 681 30.78 -8.70 -12.93
CA LYS A 681 31.81 -9.70 -13.30
C LYS A 681 33.23 -9.16 -13.46
N PRO A 682 33.48 -7.91 -13.90
CA PRO A 682 34.82 -7.34 -13.79
C PRO A 682 35.13 -7.03 -12.32
N ASP A 683 36.03 -7.80 -11.69
CA ASP A 683 36.45 -7.60 -10.30
C ASP A 683 37.00 -6.18 -10.07
N GLN A 684 37.64 -5.60 -11.08
CA GLN A 684 38.12 -4.21 -11.06
C GLN A 684 36.97 -3.19 -10.99
N ALA A 685 35.85 -3.43 -11.69
CA ALA A 685 34.66 -2.57 -11.60
C ALA A 685 33.95 -2.75 -10.25
N LYS A 686 33.93 -3.98 -9.72
CA LYS A 686 33.42 -4.28 -8.38
C LYS A 686 34.22 -3.53 -7.30
N ALA A 687 35.54 -3.65 -7.34
CA ALA A 687 36.45 -2.95 -6.42
C ALA A 687 36.26 -1.43 -6.48
N THR A 688 36.14 -0.87 -7.69
CA THR A 688 35.88 0.57 -7.87
C THR A 688 34.56 1.01 -7.23
N MET A 689 33.49 0.21 -7.40
CA MET A 689 32.19 0.51 -6.77
C MET A 689 32.25 0.37 -5.24
N THR A 690 33.00 -0.59 -4.71
CA THR A 690 33.23 -0.74 -3.27
C THR A 690 34.00 0.46 -2.71
N THR A 691 35.13 0.85 -3.33
CA THR A 691 35.89 2.03 -2.88
C THR A 691 35.07 3.32 -2.88
N LEU A 692 34.22 3.54 -3.88
CA LEU A 692 33.37 4.73 -3.92
C LEU A 692 32.28 4.73 -2.83
N PHE A 693 31.75 3.55 -2.51
CA PHE A 693 30.79 3.38 -1.43
C PHE A 693 31.44 3.57 -0.06
N ASP A 694 32.61 2.97 0.16
CA ASP A 694 33.39 3.11 1.39
C ASP A 694 33.85 4.56 1.60
N ALA A 695 34.26 5.27 0.55
CA ALA A 695 34.62 6.69 0.66
C ALA A 695 33.45 7.56 1.13
N ALA A 696 32.21 7.27 0.71
CA ALA A 696 31.02 7.97 1.20
C ALA A 696 30.71 7.61 2.67
N LYS A 697 30.98 6.36 3.06
CA LYS A 697 30.82 5.86 4.44
C LYS A 697 31.84 6.49 5.39
N ASP A 698 33.11 6.45 5.04
CA ASP A 698 34.21 6.98 5.85
C ASP A 698 34.04 8.48 6.09
N LYS A 699 33.55 9.22 5.08
CA LYS A 699 33.29 10.66 5.22
C LYS A 699 32.22 10.98 6.28
N ALA A 700 31.26 10.09 6.49
CA ALA A 700 30.23 10.23 7.53
C ALA A 700 30.68 9.67 8.88
N GLU A 701 31.26 8.46 8.89
CA GLU A 701 31.59 7.73 10.13
C GLU A 701 32.90 8.19 10.77
N THR A 702 33.88 8.59 9.97
CA THR A 702 35.22 9.01 10.44
C THR A 702 35.35 10.53 10.49
N ASP A 703 34.97 11.21 9.41
CA ASP A 703 35.19 12.66 9.28
C ASP A 703 34.01 13.49 9.81
N HIS A 704 32.86 12.86 10.09
CA HIS A 704 31.62 13.49 10.54
C HIS A 704 31.12 14.63 9.63
N ASP A 705 31.41 14.53 8.33
CA ASP A 705 31.01 15.48 7.30
C ASP A 705 29.87 14.88 6.46
N TYR A 706 28.67 14.90 7.02
CA TYR A 706 27.47 14.31 6.42
C TYR A 706 27.07 14.97 5.09
N THR A 707 27.40 16.25 4.92
CA THR A 707 27.17 16.98 3.66
C THR A 707 28.07 16.44 2.53
N ALA A 708 29.39 16.31 2.77
CA ALA A 708 30.29 15.72 1.78
C ALA A 708 29.99 14.24 1.54
N ALA A 709 29.65 13.50 2.61
CA ALA A 709 29.25 12.10 2.53
C ALA A 709 28.00 11.89 1.65
N MET A 710 26.99 12.77 1.78
CA MET A 710 25.78 12.72 0.96
C MET A 710 26.08 12.98 -0.52
N ALA A 711 26.94 13.95 -0.85
CA ALA A 711 27.31 14.23 -2.24
C ALA A 711 28.03 13.04 -2.90
N LEU A 712 28.94 12.38 -2.17
CA LEU A 712 29.60 11.15 -2.63
C LEU A 712 28.59 10.01 -2.83
N LEU A 713 27.64 9.87 -1.92
CA LEU A 713 26.61 8.84 -1.98
C LEU A 713 25.62 9.05 -3.15
N GLU A 714 25.24 10.30 -3.47
CA GLU A 714 24.40 10.64 -4.64
C GLU A 714 25.11 10.36 -5.98
N ALA A 715 26.40 10.70 -6.07
CA ALA A 715 27.22 10.37 -7.24
C ALA A 715 27.38 8.85 -7.41
N TYR A 716 27.56 8.13 -6.29
CA TYR A 716 27.61 6.68 -6.27
C TYR A 716 26.28 6.04 -6.71
N ASP A 717 25.14 6.57 -6.25
CA ASP A 717 23.81 6.05 -6.59
C ASP A 717 23.50 6.08 -8.10
N THR A 718 23.96 7.14 -8.77
CA THR A 718 23.84 7.26 -10.24
C THR A 718 24.62 6.13 -10.94
N LYS A 719 25.85 5.86 -10.50
CA LYS A 719 26.67 4.75 -11.02
C LYS A 719 26.07 3.38 -10.70
N LEU A 720 25.46 3.24 -9.52
CA LEU A 720 24.79 2.01 -9.09
C LEU A 720 23.57 1.70 -9.97
N THR A 721 22.81 2.71 -10.38
CA THR A 721 21.68 2.56 -11.32
C THR A 721 22.15 2.08 -12.69
N GLN A 722 23.23 2.67 -13.22
CA GLN A 722 23.83 2.23 -14.49
C GLN A 722 24.35 0.79 -14.41
N ALA A 723 24.97 0.42 -13.28
CA ALA A 723 25.42 -0.94 -13.04
C ALA A 723 24.25 -1.95 -12.94
N ARG A 724 23.12 -1.55 -12.36
CA ARG A 724 21.91 -2.39 -12.26
C ARG A 724 21.43 -2.84 -13.64
N ASP A 725 21.28 -1.89 -14.56
CA ASP A 725 20.72 -2.17 -15.88
C ASP A 725 21.64 -3.12 -16.68
N TYR A 726 22.96 -2.92 -16.56
CA TYR A 726 23.95 -3.86 -17.06
C TYR A 726 23.80 -5.26 -16.45
N VAL A 727 23.77 -5.39 -15.12
CA VAL A 727 23.65 -6.69 -14.44
C VAL A 727 22.37 -7.41 -14.85
N ALA A 728 21.24 -6.71 -14.94
CA ALA A 728 19.97 -7.28 -15.37
C ALA A 728 20.02 -7.77 -16.82
N CYS A 729 20.47 -6.93 -17.76
CA CYS A 729 20.55 -7.30 -19.17
C CYS A 729 21.53 -8.44 -19.40
N ARG A 730 22.69 -8.40 -18.74
CA ARG A 730 23.69 -9.48 -18.77
C ARG A 730 23.10 -10.79 -18.29
N ARG A 731 22.46 -10.79 -17.11
CA ARG A 731 21.86 -12.02 -16.54
C ARG A 731 20.85 -12.63 -17.50
N ARG A 732 19.95 -11.82 -18.06
CA ARG A 732 18.97 -12.28 -19.06
C ARG A 732 19.63 -12.81 -20.33
N ALA A 733 20.66 -12.13 -20.85
CA ALA A 733 21.36 -12.58 -22.05
C ALA A 733 22.07 -13.93 -21.84
N PHE A 734 22.71 -14.13 -20.69
CA PHE A 734 23.31 -15.42 -20.35
C PHE A 734 22.26 -16.51 -20.14
N ALA A 735 21.12 -16.20 -19.50
CA ALA A 735 20.01 -17.14 -19.37
C ALA A 735 19.46 -17.57 -20.74
N VAL A 736 19.26 -16.61 -21.66
CA VAL A 736 18.88 -16.91 -23.05
C VAL A 736 19.91 -17.79 -23.72
N LYS A 737 21.21 -17.45 -23.65
CA LYS A 737 22.28 -18.28 -24.21
C LYS A 737 22.23 -19.72 -23.68
N THR A 738 22.06 -19.89 -22.37
CA THR A 738 21.94 -21.21 -21.74
C THR A 738 20.72 -21.97 -22.25
N ALA A 739 19.58 -21.31 -22.44
CA ALA A 739 18.38 -21.91 -23.04
C ALA A 739 18.63 -22.35 -24.49
N LEU A 740 19.32 -21.52 -25.30
CA LEU A 740 19.75 -21.90 -26.65
C LEU A 740 20.65 -23.15 -26.60
N ASP A 741 21.67 -23.14 -25.74
CA ASP A 741 22.62 -24.25 -25.57
C ASP A 741 21.92 -25.57 -25.17
N ARG A 742 20.93 -25.49 -24.27
CA ARG A 742 20.16 -26.66 -23.85
C ARG A 742 19.25 -27.16 -24.99
N ALA A 743 18.54 -26.28 -25.67
CA ALA A 743 17.66 -26.65 -26.78
C ALA A 743 18.43 -27.35 -27.92
N ALA A 744 19.63 -26.87 -28.27
CA ALA A 744 20.49 -27.53 -29.25
C ALA A 744 20.88 -28.95 -28.82
N THR A 745 21.05 -29.18 -27.52
CA THR A 745 21.38 -30.50 -26.97
C THR A 745 20.15 -31.42 -26.93
N THR A 746 19.01 -30.92 -26.44
CA THR A 746 17.75 -31.66 -26.31
C THR A 746 17.23 -32.12 -27.67
N PHE A 747 17.35 -31.29 -28.70
CA PHE A 747 16.85 -31.55 -30.05
C PHE A 747 17.97 -31.86 -31.04
N ALA A 748 19.08 -32.45 -30.60
CA ALA A 748 20.24 -32.71 -31.45
C ALA A 748 19.93 -33.59 -32.70
N SER A 749 18.84 -34.35 -32.67
CA SER A 749 18.36 -35.16 -33.81
C SER A 749 17.54 -34.39 -34.84
N GLU A 750 17.15 -33.13 -34.57
CA GLU A 750 16.38 -32.30 -35.50
C GLU A 750 17.27 -31.81 -36.66
N PRO A 751 16.81 -31.88 -37.92
CA PRO A 751 17.53 -31.30 -39.04
C PRO A 751 17.74 -29.79 -38.86
N ASP A 752 18.93 -29.32 -39.20
CA ASP A 752 19.35 -27.91 -39.13
C ASP A 752 19.19 -27.27 -37.73
N ILE A 753 19.28 -28.05 -36.65
CA ILE A 753 19.05 -27.57 -35.28
C ILE A 753 19.92 -26.35 -34.91
N ASP A 754 21.19 -26.34 -35.31
CA ASP A 754 22.10 -25.22 -35.03
C ASP A 754 21.61 -23.92 -35.67
N LYS A 755 21.07 -23.98 -36.89
CA LYS A 755 20.50 -22.81 -37.57
C LYS A 755 19.18 -22.39 -36.92
N LYS A 756 18.34 -23.35 -36.52
CA LYS A 756 17.06 -23.09 -35.84
C LYS A 756 17.24 -22.42 -34.47
N VAL A 757 18.27 -22.83 -33.73
CA VAL A 757 18.55 -22.40 -32.35
C VAL A 757 19.44 -21.15 -32.29
N TYR A 758 20.48 -21.05 -33.12
CA TYR A 758 21.46 -19.96 -33.06
C TYR A 758 21.40 -18.98 -34.25
N GLY A 759 20.60 -19.28 -35.28
CA GLY A 759 20.53 -18.48 -36.50
C GLY A 759 21.72 -18.70 -37.45
N ASP A 760 21.87 -17.82 -38.45
CA ASP A 760 22.87 -17.96 -39.51
C ASP A 760 24.33 -17.90 -39.03
N GLY A 761 24.58 -17.27 -37.88
CA GLY A 761 25.91 -17.17 -37.27
C GLY A 761 26.33 -18.38 -36.43
N GLY A 762 25.42 -19.34 -36.20
CA GLY A 762 25.65 -20.50 -35.35
C GLY A 762 26.00 -20.14 -33.89
N LYS A 763 26.33 -21.17 -33.11
CA LYS A 763 26.74 -21.03 -31.69
C LYS A 763 27.90 -20.05 -31.51
N ALA A 764 28.90 -20.13 -32.40
CA ALA A 764 30.07 -19.26 -32.38
C ALA A 764 29.71 -17.77 -32.54
N GLY A 765 28.69 -17.45 -33.36
CA GLY A 765 28.20 -16.09 -33.53
C GLY A 765 27.59 -15.50 -32.25
N ILE A 766 26.76 -16.29 -31.55
CA ILE A 766 26.19 -15.91 -30.25
C ILE A 766 27.29 -15.72 -29.20
N GLU A 767 28.26 -16.63 -29.14
CA GLU A 767 29.39 -16.54 -28.21
C GLU A 767 30.27 -15.31 -28.46
N ALA A 768 30.54 -14.98 -29.72
CA ALA A 768 31.27 -13.78 -30.09
C ALA A 768 30.53 -12.49 -29.69
N GLN A 769 29.20 -12.46 -29.87
CA GLN A 769 28.36 -11.31 -29.48
C GLN A 769 28.34 -11.09 -27.96
N VAL A 770 28.19 -12.16 -27.17
CA VAL A 770 28.27 -12.09 -25.69
C VAL A 770 29.66 -11.65 -25.26
N LYS A 771 30.70 -12.23 -25.84
CA LYS A 771 32.08 -11.90 -25.51
C LYS A 771 32.41 -10.43 -25.80
N ALA A 772 31.94 -9.88 -26.92
CA ALA A 772 32.16 -8.47 -27.24
C ALA A 772 31.53 -7.52 -26.19
N ALA A 773 30.34 -7.86 -25.67
CA ALA A 773 29.71 -7.09 -24.60
C ALA A 773 30.46 -7.23 -23.25
N GLU A 774 30.92 -8.44 -22.91
CA GLU A 774 31.76 -8.68 -21.72
C GLU A 774 33.10 -7.92 -21.80
N ASP A 775 33.76 -7.91 -22.96
CA ASP A 775 35.05 -7.23 -23.14
C ASP A 775 34.92 -5.70 -22.90
N LYS A 776 33.78 -5.11 -23.27
CA LYS A 776 33.46 -3.70 -22.92
C LYS A 776 33.31 -3.51 -21.41
N ALA A 777 32.65 -4.44 -20.72
CA ALA A 777 32.52 -4.38 -19.27
C ALA A 777 33.89 -4.51 -18.57
N VAL A 778 34.76 -5.41 -19.05
CA VAL A 778 36.15 -5.57 -18.57
C VAL A 778 36.96 -4.30 -18.76
N ALA A 779 36.74 -3.57 -19.86
CA ALA A 779 37.34 -2.25 -20.11
C ALA A 779 36.73 -1.09 -19.28
N GLY A 780 35.85 -1.38 -18.31
CA GLY A 780 35.19 -0.38 -17.46
C GLY A 780 34.01 0.34 -18.11
N LYS A 781 33.59 -0.05 -19.33
CA LYS A 781 32.52 0.57 -20.10
C LYS A 781 31.16 -0.10 -19.85
N VAL A 782 30.75 -0.13 -18.58
CA VAL A 782 29.57 -0.88 -18.09
C VAL A 782 28.26 -0.45 -18.78
N VAL A 783 28.10 0.84 -19.08
CA VAL A 783 26.92 1.38 -19.77
C VAL A 783 26.84 0.87 -21.22
N GLU A 784 27.95 0.92 -21.96
CA GLU A 784 28.01 0.42 -23.34
C GLU A 784 27.78 -1.10 -23.38
N ALA A 785 28.33 -1.85 -22.41
CA ALA A 785 28.10 -3.28 -22.28
C ALA A 785 26.62 -3.61 -22.00
N GLY A 786 25.96 -2.83 -21.14
CA GLY A 786 24.52 -2.99 -20.86
C GLY A 786 23.66 -2.75 -22.11
N ALA A 787 23.97 -1.71 -22.88
CA ALA A 787 23.28 -1.42 -24.14
C ALA A 787 23.46 -2.54 -25.19
N ASP A 788 24.67 -3.09 -25.31
CA ASP A 788 24.94 -4.22 -26.19
C ASP A 788 24.12 -5.46 -25.79
N PHE A 789 24.09 -5.82 -24.50
CA PHE A 789 23.27 -6.94 -24.03
C PHE A 789 21.77 -6.73 -24.30
N ALA A 790 21.26 -5.52 -24.08
CA ALA A 790 19.87 -5.18 -24.39
C ALA A 790 19.56 -5.34 -25.90
N GLN A 791 20.49 -4.93 -26.77
CA GLN A 791 20.34 -5.13 -28.21
C GLN A 791 20.34 -6.61 -28.59
N ARG A 792 21.21 -7.45 -27.99
CA ARG A 792 21.21 -8.90 -28.26
C ARG A 792 19.93 -9.58 -27.85
N LEU A 793 19.36 -9.21 -26.71
CA LEU A 793 18.05 -9.71 -26.29
C LEU A 793 16.94 -9.37 -27.30
N LYS A 794 17.05 -8.24 -28.01
CA LYS A 794 16.13 -7.88 -29.11
C LYS A 794 16.38 -8.75 -30.34
N ASP A 795 17.63 -8.92 -30.74
CA ASP A 795 18.03 -9.68 -31.93
C ASP A 795 17.70 -11.18 -31.81
N TRP A 796 17.78 -11.74 -30.59
CA TRP A 796 17.54 -13.17 -30.33
C TRP A 796 16.07 -13.54 -30.11
N LYS A 797 15.13 -12.58 -30.14
CA LYS A 797 13.68 -12.87 -30.01
C LYS A 797 13.16 -13.94 -31.00
N PRO A 798 13.52 -13.92 -32.30
CA PRO A 798 13.09 -14.96 -33.23
C PRO A 798 13.60 -16.36 -32.88
N LEU A 799 14.83 -16.45 -32.32
CA LEU A 799 15.42 -17.72 -31.91
C LEU A 799 14.64 -18.34 -30.73
N LEU A 800 14.23 -17.51 -29.78
CA LEU A 800 13.39 -17.94 -28.65
C LEU A 800 12.01 -18.43 -29.09
N LYS A 801 11.42 -17.82 -30.13
CA LYS A 801 10.18 -18.34 -30.75
C LYS A 801 10.40 -19.73 -31.34
N ASN A 802 11.47 -19.94 -32.11
CA ASN A 802 11.76 -21.25 -32.72
C ASN A 802 11.92 -22.34 -31.66
N ILE A 803 12.64 -22.05 -30.58
CA ILE A 803 12.85 -23.01 -29.47
C ILE A 803 11.55 -23.32 -28.74
N ALA A 804 10.73 -22.31 -28.48
CA ALA A 804 9.42 -22.52 -27.86
C ALA A 804 8.56 -23.47 -28.70
N LEU A 805 8.52 -23.27 -30.03
CA LEU A 805 7.78 -24.14 -30.95
C LEU A 805 8.35 -25.57 -31.04
N LEU A 806 9.67 -25.75 -30.94
CA LEU A 806 10.28 -27.08 -30.87
C LEU A 806 9.86 -27.83 -29.60
N HIS A 807 9.89 -27.15 -28.44
CA HIS A 807 9.39 -27.72 -27.19
C HIS A 807 7.90 -28.05 -27.24
N GLU A 808 7.07 -27.14 -27.76
CA GLU A 808 5.63 -27.39 -27.92
C GLU A 808 5.36 -28.59 -28.83
N SER A 809 6.08 -28.69 -29.96
CA SER A 809 5.96 -29.81 -30.89
C SER A 809 6.31 -31.13 -30.20
N ALA A 810 7.40 -31.17 -29.43
CA ALA A 810 7.80 -32.35 -28.68
C ALA A 810 6.81 -32.73 -27.56
N ASP A 811 6.25 -31.73 -26.88
CA ASP A 811 5.22 -31.93 -25.85
C ASP A 811 3.93 -32.47 -26.47
N SER A 812 3.51 -31.99 -27.65
CA SER A 812 2.23 -32.35 -28.29
C SER A 812 2.11 -33.82 -28.74
N VAL A 813 3.23 -34.52 -29.00
CA VAL A 813 3.20 -35.91 -29.50
C VAL A 813 2.62 -36.86 -28.45
N GLY A 814 1.43 -37.43 -28.72
CA GLY A 814 0.76 -38.38 -27.83
C GLY A 814 0.24 -37.79 -26.51
N SER A 815 0.18 -36.46 -26.40
CA SER A 815 -0.11 -35.76 -25.15
C SER A 815 -1.56 -35.31 -25.00
N ASN A 816 -2.09 -35.42 -23.78
CA ASN A 816 -3.39 -34.83 -23.40
C ASN A 816 -3.22 -33.40 -22.84
N ALA A 817 -1.99 -33.02 -22.45
CA ALA A 817 -1.64 -31.77 -21.78
C ALA A 817 -0.93 -30.72 -22.67
N GLY A 818 -0.36 -31.11 -23.81
CA GLY A 818 0.62 -30.32 -24.60
C GLY A 818 0.12 -29.16 -25.45
N HIS A 819 -0.79 -28.30 -24.96
CA HIS A 819 -1.28 -27.09 -25.67
C HIS A 819 -0.95 -25.80 -24.89
N SER A 820 0.32 -25.61 -24.52
CA SER A 820 0.78 -24.48 -23.71
C SER A 820 0.86 -23.20 -24.54
N ILE A 821 1.47 -23.25 -25.73
CA ILE A 821 1.62 -22.08 -26.61
C ILE A 821 0.31 -21.75 -27.32
N ASP A 822 -0.44 -22.75 -27.80
CA ASP A 822 -1.68 -22.50 -28.54
C ASP A 822 -2.77 -21.86 -27.66
N ARG A 823 -2.67 -21.99 -26.33
CA ARG A 823 -3.65 -21.43 -25.37
C ARG A 823 -3.13 -20.25 -24.56
N HIS A 824 -1.81 -20.12 -24.40
CA HIS A 824 -1.19 -19.14 -23.52
C HIS A 824 0.07 -18.50 -24.11
N GLY A 825 0.38 -18.77 -25.37
CA GLY A 825 1.52 -18.20 -26.07
C GLY A 825 1.34 -16.70 -26.33
N PRO A 826 2.44 -16.00 -26.67
CA PRO A 826 2.40 -14.56 -26.92
C PRO A 826 1.57 -14.10 -28.11
N GLU A 827 1.24 -15.04 -28.99
CA GLU A 827 0.44 -14.78 -30.18
C GLU A 827 -1.07 -14.83 -29.91
N VAL A 828 -1.49 -15.44 -28.79
CA VAL A 828 -2.87 -15.39 -28.32
C VAL A 828 -3.24 -13.92 -28.11
N THR A 829 -4.40 -13.50 -28.58
CA THR A 829 -4.90 -12.13 -28.44
C THR A 829 -5.78 -11.99 -27.21
N ASP A 830 -5.96 -10.76 -26.75
CA ASP A 830 -6.92 -10.45 -25.68
C ASP A 830 -8.35 -10.89 -26.04
N GLU A 831 -8.73 -10.77 -27.31
CA GLU A 831 -10.05 -11.18 -27.82
C GLU A 831 -10.24 -12.70 -27.74
N GLU A 832 -9.17 -13.48 -27.97
CA GLU A 832 -9.20 -14.94 -27.83
C GLU A 832 -9.25 -15.37 -26.36
N LEU A 833 -8.51 -14.69 -25.47
CA LEU A 833 -8.65 -14.91 -24.02
C LEU A 833 -10.07 -14.60 -23.54
N LEU A 834 -10.65 -13.53 -24.05
CA LEU A 834 -12.02 -13.14 -23.76
C LEU A 834 -13.03 -14.15 -24.28
N THR A 835 -12.84 -14.62 -25.52
CA THR A 835 -13.69 -15.65 -26.13
C THR A 835 -13.69 -16.89 -25.27
N ARG A 836 -12.53 -17.31 -24.75
CA ARG A 836 -12.43 -18.43 -23.82
C ARG A 836 -13.21 -18.21 -22.53
N LEU A 837 -13.13 -17.04 -21.91
CA LEU A 837 -13.89 -16.74 -20.68
C LEU A 837 -15.41 -16.69 -20.92
N THR A 838 -15.85 -16.13 -22.03
CA THR A 838 -17.27 -15.85 -22.30
C THR A 838 -18.01 -17.02 -22.95
N THR A 839 -17.30 -17.88 -23.69
CA THR A 839 -17.88 -19.01 -24.42
C THR A 839 -17.43 -20.37 -23.91
N GLY A 840 -16.30 -20.43 -23.19
CA GLY A 840 -15.66 -21.67 -22.77
C GLY A 840 -14.82 -22.34 -23.86
N VAL A 841 -14.68 -21.73 -25.03
CA VAL A 841 -13.87 -22.24 -26.15
C VAL A 841 -12.48 -21.61 -26.11
N ALA A 842 -11.44 -22.41 -25.94
CA ALA A 842 -10.06 -21.94 -25.93
C ALA A 842 -9.58 -21.53 -27.34
N PRO A 843 -8.45 -20.81 -27.46
CA PRO A 843 -7.96 -20.33 -28.77
C PRO A 843 -7.68 -21.46 -29.78
N ASP A 844 -7.38 -22.67 -29.28
CA ASP A 844 -7.23 -23.90 -30.08
C ASP A 844 -8.57 -24.51 -30.59
N GLY A 845 -9.70 -23.85 -30.32
CA GLY A 845 -11.04 -24.28 -30.71
C GLY A 845 -11.65 -25.37 -29.81
N LYS A 846 -10.93 -25.87 -28.79
CA LYS A 846 -11.44 -26.91 -27.90
C LYS A 846 -12.23 -26.31 -26.74
N SER A 847 -13.25 -27.04 -26.28
CA SER A 847 -14.01 -26.68 -25.08
C SER A 847 -13.14 -26.83 -23.84
N SER A 848 -12.75 -25.72 -23.23
CA SER A 848 -11.98 -25.62 -21.99
C SER A 848 -12.45 -24.40 -21.18
N PRO A 849 -13.68 -24.46 -20.63
CA PRO A 849 -14.21 -23.37 -19.82
C PRO A 849 -13.32 -23.15 -18.60
N THR A 850 -12.99 -21.89 -18.37
CA THR A 850 -12.11 -21.48 -17.29
C THR A 850 -12.59 -20.16 -16.72
N ARG A 851 -12.34 -19.96 -15.42
CA ARG A 851 -12.46 -18.64 -14.80
C ARG A 851 -11.38 -17.69 -15.25
N ASN A 852 -10.26 -18.22 -15.70
CA ASN A 852 -9.00 -17.53 -15.73
C ASN A 852 -8.26 -17.91 -17.00
N ALA A 853 -7.95 -16.91 -17.83
CA ALA A 853 -7.25 -17.07 -19.09
C ALA A 853 -6.07 -16.11 -19.11
N SER A 854 -4.89 -16.58 -19.52
CA SER A 854 -3.65 -15.80 -19.46
C SER A 854 -2.79 -16.07 -20.68
N ARG A 855 -1.87 -15.17 -21.00
CA ARG A 855 -0.90 -15.34 -22.08
C ARG A 855 0.43 -14.70 -21.72
N TYR A 856 1.54 -15.35 -22.07
CA TYR A 856 2.83 -14.69 -21.95
C TYR A 856 2.92 -13.48 -22.88
N ASP A 857 3.56 -12.40 -22.45
CA ASP A 857 3.81 -11.23 -23.30
C ASP A 857 4.96 -11.46 -24.31
N SER A 858 5.77 -12.51 -24.12
CA SER A 858 6.87 -12.84 -25.04
C SER A 858 7.32 -14.31 -24.96
N PHE A 859 7.88 -14.82 -26.07
CA PHE A 859 8.45 -16.18 -26.11
C PHE A 859 9.66 -16.33 -25.16
N ALA A 860 10.37 -15.23 -24.89
CA ALA A 860 11.44 -15.21 -23.91
C ALA A 860 10.95 -15.56 -22.50
N ALA A 861 9.81 -15.01 -22.11
CA ALA A 861 9.21 -15.29 -20.80
C ALA A 861 8.69 -16.73 -20.70
N TRP A 862 8.06 -17.23 -21.78
CA TRP A 862 7.62 -18.63 -21.85
C TRP A 862 8.80 -19.60 -21.73
N VAL A 863 9.87 -19.39 -22.52
CA VAL A 863 11.08 -20.23 -22.49
C VAL A 863 11.74 -20.16 -21.11
N GLN A 864 11.87 -18.97 -20.52
CA GLN A 864 12.40 -18.83 -19.17
C GLN A 864 11.59 -19.66 -18.15
N ALA A 865 10.27 -19.56 -18.17
CA ALA A 865 9.40 -20.30 -17.26
C ALA A 865 9.56 -21.82 -17.43
N ARG A 866 9.68 -22.30 -18.67
CA ARG A 866 9.96 -23.70 -18.97
C ARG A 866 11.31 -24.15 -18.44
N GLU A 867 12.36 -23.42 -18.78
CA GLU A 867 13.75 -23.81 -18.49
C GLU A 867 14.05 -23.80 -16.98
N GLU A 868 13.54 -22.81 -16.27
CA GLU A 868 13.64 -22.74 -14.81
C GLU A 868 12.76 -23.79 -14.13
N GLY A 869 11.54 -24.02 -14.64
CA GLY A 869 10.66 -25.09 -14.18
C GLY A 869 11.29 -26.48 -14.31
N ALA A 870 11.90 -26.78 -15.46
CA ALA A 870 12.63 -28.02 -15.72
C ALA A 870 13.88 -28.15 -14.83
N ALA A 871 14.64 -27.07 -14.63
CA ALA A 871 15.80 -27.10 -13.73
C ALA A 871 15.42 -27.30 -12.25
N LEU A 872 14.25 -26.80 -11.83
CA LEU A 872 13.72 -27.07 -10.49
C LEU A 872 13.26 -28.52 -10.34
N LEU A 873 12.65 -29.09 -11.39
CA LEU A 873 12.28 -30.50 -11.46
C LEU A 873 13.52 -31.39 -11.28
N GLU A 874 14.59 -31.12 -12.04
CA GLU A 874 15.87 -31.85 -11.95
C GLU A 874 16.51 -31.80 -10.55
N LYS A 875 16.46 -30.64 -9.88
CA LYS A 875 17.06 -30.44 -8.54
C LYS A 875 16.35 -31.18 -7.42
N GLU A 876 15.06 -31.44 -7.56
CA GLU A 876 14.25 -32.13 -6.53
C GLU A 876 14.41 -33.65 -6.58
N ASN A 877 15.50 -34.15 -7.20
CA ASN A 877 15.71 -35.58 -7.50
C ASN A 877 14.55 -36.22 -8.25
N HIS A 878 13.82 -35.40 -9.02
CA HIS A 878 13.09 -35.83 -10.18
C HIS A 878 13.94 -35.44 -11.39
N PRO A 879 15.14 -36.04 -11.60
CA PRO A 879 15.79 -35.89 -12.89
C PRO A 879 14.76 -36.31 -13.95
N GLY A 880 14.96 -35.97 -15.21
CA GLY A 880 14.18 -36.64 -16.24
C GLY A 880 14.77 -38.02 -16.55
N PRO A 881 14.65 -39.12 -15.76
CA PRO A 881 14.58 -40.38 -16.46
C PRO A 881 13.21 -40.38 -17.16
N PRO A 882 13.15 -40.88 -18.39
CA PRO A 882 11.90 -41.05 -19.11
C PRO A 882 11.03 -42.16 -18.49
N GLU A 883 11.17 -42.47 -17.19
CA GLU A 883 10.52 -43.64 -16.59
C GLU A 883 10.22 -43.50 -15.08
N VAL A 884 9.09 -44.04 -14.62
CA VAL A 884 8.70 -44.17 -13.20
C VAL A 884 8.97 -45.61 -12.72
N PRO A 885 9.81 -45.85 -11.70
CA PRO A 885 10.17 -47.22 -11.28
C PRO A 885 9.01 -48.01 -10.65
N VAL A 886 8.95 -49.31 -10.92
CA VAL A 886 7.98 -50.27 -10.34
C VAL A 886 8.74 -51.26 -9.44
N ARG A 887 8.24 -51.55 -8.23
CA ARG A 887 8.88 -52.52 -7.32
C ARG A 887 8.70 -53.95 -7.85
N ALA A 888 9.79 -54.72 -7.88
CA ALA A 888 9.86 -56.06 -8.46
C ALA A 888 9.02 -57.16 -7.74
N SER A 889 8.34 -56.87 -6.63
CA SER A 889 7.68 -57.88 -5.79
C SER A 889 6.15 -57.79 -5.72
N ASP A 890 5.51 -56.82 -6.36
CA ASP A 890 4.06 -56.64 -6.27
C ASP A 890 3.46 -56.32 -7.65
N THR A 891 2.37 -57.00 -8.00
CA THR A 891 1.46 -56.62 -9.10
C THR A 891 0.61 -55.38 -8.75
N SER A 892 1.00 -54.63 -7.73
CA SER A 892 0.40 -53.36 -7.32
C SER A 892 1.50 -52.30 -7.21
N ILE A 893 1.19 -51.05 -7.56
CA ILE A 893 2.11 -49.89 -7.49
C ILE A 893 2.90 -49.94 -6.17
N PRO A 894 4.20 -49.56 -6.11
CA PRO A 894 4.84 -49.32 -4.82
C PRO A 894 3.91 -48.48 -3.93
N ALA A 895 3.63 -48.95 -2.72
CA ALA A 895 2.87 -48.21 -1.72
C ALA A 895 3.63 -46.97 -1.20
N ALA A 896 4.22 -46.19 -2.10
CA ALA A 896 4.60 -44.83 -1.83
C ALA A 896 3.40 -43.99 -2.27
N ALA A 897 2.76 -43.33 -1.31
CA ALA A 897 1.89 -42.18 -1.55
C ALA A 897 2.66 -40.99 -2.20
N ASP A 898 3.88 -41.24 -2.71
CA ASP A 898 4.94 -40.26 -2.97
C ASP A 898 5.40 -40.31 -4.44
N THR A 899 4.77 -41.11 -5.32
CA THR A 899 5.04 -41.03 -6.77
C THR A 899 4.45 -39.73 -7.33
N VAL A 900 5.28 -38.71 -7.40
CA VAL A 900 4.92 -37.40 -7.94
C VAL A 900 4.65 -37.52 -9.44
N THR A 901 3.38 -37.43 -9.83
CA THR A 901 2.92 -37.43 -11.24
C THR A 901 2.54 -36.02 -11.73
N SER A 902 2.58 -35.04 -10.83
CA SER A 902 2.36 -33.63 -11.15
C SER A 902 3.13 -32.72 -10.19
N MET A 903 3.71 -31.63 -10.69
CA MET A 903 4.37 -30.61 -9.88
C MET A 903 3.99 -29.21 -10.33
N LYS A 904 3.67 -28.34 -9.37
CA LYS A 904 3.47 -26.91 -9.61
C LYS A 904 4.73 -26.14 -9.23
N LYS A 905 5.19 -25.26 -10.11
CA LYS A 905 6.34 -24.38 -9.90
C LYS A 905 5.96 -22.94 -10.18
N ILE A 906 6.25 -22.07 -9.21
CA ILE A 906 6.11 -20.62 -9.38
C ILE A 906 7.48 -20.08 -9.78
N ILE A 907 7.54 -19.41 -10.92
CA ILE A 907 8.75 -18.79 -11.46
C ILE A 907 8.61 -17.28 -11.35
N ASP A 908 9.56 -16.63 -10.69
CA ASP A 908 9.59 -15.17 -10.52
C ASP A 908 10.42 -14.53 -11.64
N HIS A 909 9.79 -13.63 -12.38
CA HIS A 909 10.39 -12.95 -13.50
C HIS A 909 10.74 -11.50 -13.12
N GLU A 910 11.79 -10.98 -13.75
CA GLU A 910 12.32 -9.64 -13.46
C GLU A 910 11.49 -8.47 -14.02
N GLY A 911 10.29 -8.74 -14.56
CA GLY A 911 9.41 -7.74 -15.15
C GLY A 911 8.06 -8.35 -15.54
N PRO A 912 7.13 -7.54 -16.08
CA PRO A 912 5.86 -8.04 -16.59
C PRO A 912 6.09 -9.09 -17.68
N ILE A 913 5.44 -10.23 -17.54
CA ILE A 913 5.60 -11.38 -18.41
C ILE A 913 4.29 -11.94 -18.95
N ASP A 914 3.16 -11.52 -18.43
CA ASP A 914 1.88 -12.13 -18.71
C ASP A 914 0.78 -11.05 -18.73
N ARG A 915 -0.20 -11.27 -19.59
CA ARG A 915 -1.47 -10.57 -19.58
C ARG A 915 -2.57 -11.58 -19.33
N ALA A 916 -3.37 -11.31 -18.30
CA ALA A 916 -4.43 -12.21 -17.92
C ALA A 916 -5.80 -11.56 -17.91
N MET A 917 -6.83 -12.40 -18.01
CA MET A 917 -8.22 -12.05 -17.84
C MET A 917 -8.85 -12.99 -16.82
N ARG A 918 -9.61 -12.41 -15.92
CA ARG A 918 -10.32 -13.11 -14.86
C ARG A 918 -11.82 -12.91 -15.00
N GLY A 919 -12.57 -13.99 -15.10
CA GLY A 919 -14.02 -13.99 -14.99
C GLY A 919 -14.48 -13.50 -13.61
N ILE A 920 -15.26 -12.42 -13.61
CA ILE A 920 -15.80 -11.79 -12.39
C ILE A 920 -17.20 -12.30 -12.13
N LYS A 921 -18.13 -12.02 -13.03
CA LYS A 921 -19.51 -12.47 -12.91
C LYS A 921 -19.74 -13.66 -13.83
N PRO A 922 -20.01 -14.86 -13.29
CA PRO A 922 -20.37 -16.01 -14.10
C PRO A 922 -21.63 -15.72 -14.93
N ASN A 923 -21.66 -16.22 -16.17
CA ASN A 923 -22.88 -16.34 -16.95
C ASN A 923 -23.91 -17.08 -16.13
N GLN A 924 -25.12 -16.54 -16.11
CA GLN A 924 -26.26 -17.30 -15.64
C GLN A 924 -26.52 -18.44 -16.64
N GLU A 925 -26.71 -19.65 -16.15
CA GLU A 925 -27.07 -20.82 -16.94
C GLU A 925 -28.27 -21.53 -16.31
N VAL A 926 -29.15 -22.08 -17.14
CA VAL A 926 -30.31 -22.82 -16.66
C VAL A 926 -29.94 -24.28 -16.44
N ASP A 927 -30.06 -24.73 -15.18
CA ASP A 927 -30.15 -26.15 -14.84
C ASP A 927 -31.51 -26.67 -15.30
N ALA A 928 -31.54 -27.25 -16.51
CA ALA A 928 -32.75 -27.77 -17.14
C ALA A 928 -33.47 -28.83 -16.26
N SER A 929 -32.73 -29.57 -15.43
CA SER A 929 -33.33 -30.58 -14.53
C SER A 929 -34.15 -29.97 -13.39
N LYS A 930 -33.89 -28.70 -13.05
CA LYS A 930 -34.51 -27.98 -11.93
C LYS A 930 -35.25 -26.70 -12.35
N GLY A 931 -35.21 -26.34 -13.64
CA GLY A 931 -35.68 -25.05 -14.14
C GLY A 931 -35.02 -23.87 -13.41
N LYS A 932 -33.81 -24.05 -12.88
CA LYS A 932 -33.17 -23.09 -11.99
C LYS A 932 -32.06 -22.37 -12.73
N VAL A 933 -32.08 -21.04 -12.69
CA VAL A 933 -30.96 -20.22 -13.12
C VAL A 933 -29.86 -20.30 -12.05
N GLY A 934 -28.65 -20.71 -12.45
CA GLY A 934 -27.47 -20.85 -11.60
C GLY A 934 -26.22 -20.27 -12.27
N LYS A 935 -25.08 -20.37 -11.58
CA LYS A 935 -23.79 -19.92 -12.12
C LYS A 935 -23.26 -20.96 -13.11
N GLY A 936 -23.00 -20.53 -14.34
CA GLY A 936 -22.32 -21.31 -15.37
C GLY A 936 -20.81 -21.36 -15.16
N GLN A 937 -20.13 -22.03 -16.10
CA GLN A 937 -18.65 -22.13 -16.13
C GLN A 937 -18.00 -21.06 -17.04
N THR A 938 -18.82 -20.20 -17.63
CA THR A 938 -18.43 -19.07 -18.48
C THR A 938 -18.81 -17.76 -17.79
N TYR A 939 -18.34 -16.61 -18.28
CA TYR A 939 -18.42 -15.33 -17.55
C TYR A 939 -19.01 -14.19 -18.39
N GLU A 940 -19.92 -13.42 -17.78
CA GLU A 940 -20.57 -12.22 -18.34
C GLU A 940 -19.62 -11.05 -18.37
N THR A 941 -18.82 -10.96 -17.31
CA THR A 941 -17.86 -9.90 -17.10
C THR A 941 -16.54 -10.52 -16.69
N TYR A 942 -15.47 -9.85 -17.06
CA TYR A 942 -14.11 -10.26 -16.74
C TYR A 942 -13.38 -9.09 -16.09
N GLU A 943 -12.10 -9.22 -15.82
CA GLU A 943 -11.22 -8.15 -15.37
C GLU A 943 -9.90 -8.43 -16.09
N ALA A 944 -9.35 -7.43 -16.77
CA ALA A 944 -8.01 -7.55 -17.32
C ALA A 944 -6.99 -7.31 -16.21
N LEU A 945 -6.06 -8.23 -16.04
CA LEU A 945 -4.93 -8.13 -15.11
C LEU A 945 -3.66 -7.86 -15.92
N ASP A 946 -2.89 -6.87 -15.48
CA ASP A 946 -1.62 -6.46 -16.05
C ASP A 946 -0.50 -6.43 -14.99
N GLY A 947 0.73 -6.19 -15.42
CA GLY A 947 1.89 -6.07 -14.53
C GLY A 947 2.30 -7.38 -13.83
N ILE A 948 1.91 -8.53 -14.37
CA ILE A 948 2.12 -9.85 -13.78
C ILE A 948 3.59 -10.26 -13.93
N THR A 949 4.27 -10.55 -12.83
CA THR A 949 5.71 -10.91 -12.84
C THR A 949 6.00 -12.35 -12.45
N LYS A 950 5.02 -13.15 -12.04
CA LYS A 950 5.23 -14.54 -11.64
C LYS A 950 4.38 -15.48 -12.48
N SER A 951 4.99 -16.47 -13.12
CA SER A 951 4.24 -17.52 -13.83
C SER A 951 4.06 -18.74 -12.92
N GLU A 952 2.92 -19.41 -13.04
CA GLU A 952 2.71 -20.72 -12.44
C GLU A 952 2.71 -21.77 -13.55
N THR A 953 3.61 -22.74 -13.44
CA THR A 953 3.77 -23.82 -14.41
C THR A 953 3.43 -25.14 -13.72
N LEU A 954 2.64 -25.97 -14.39
CA LEU A 954 2.29 -27.32 -13.95
C LEU A 954 3.02 -28.31 -14.86
N TRP A 955 3.90 -29.10 -14.28
CA TRP A 955 4.57 -30.21 -14.96
C TRP A 955 3.80 -31.49 -14.67
N LEU A 956 3.30 -32.15 -15.72
CA LEU A 956 2.60 -33.43 -15.62
C LEU A 956 3.47 -34.53 -16.22
N PHE A 957 3.57 -35.66 -15.52
CA PHE A 957 4.17 -36.86 -16.09
C PHE A 957 3.12 -37.60 -16.92
N GLU A 958 3.34 -37.67 -18.22
CA GLU A 958 2.49 -38.43 -19.14
C GLU A 958 3.20 -39.72 -19.56
N ILE A 959 2.47 -40.83 -19.43
CA ILE A 959 2.96 -42.16 -19.76
C ILE A 959 3.05 -42.31 -21.28
N ASP A 960 4.18 -42.80 -21.78
CA ASP A 960 4.36 -43.14 -23.19
C ASP A 960 3.75 -44.51 -23.47
N ILE A 961 2.65 -44.52 -24.24
CA ILE A 961 1.92 -45.74 -24.60
C ILE A 961 2.38 -46.37 -25.91
N SER A 962 3.30 -45.73 -26.64
CA SER A 962 3.71 -46.14 -27.99
C SER A 962 4.27 -47.58 -28.01
N ALA A 963 4.97 -47.97 -26.93
CA ALA A 963 5.53 -49.31 -26.77
C ALA A 963 4.47 -50.40 -26.50
N ILE A 964 3.32 -50.04 -25.91
CA ILE A 964 2.17 -50.94 -25.73
C ILE A 964 1.41 -51.05 -27.05
N GLU A 965 1.14 -49.92 -27.70
CA GLU A 965 0.43 -49.85 -28.98
C GLU A 965 1.08 -50.73 -30.05
N SER A 966 2.41 -50.71 -30.16
CA SER A 966 3.15 -51.54 -31.13
C SER A 966 3.05 -53.06 -30.93
N LYS A 967 2.60 -53.51 -29.75
CA LYS A 967 2.50 -54.93 -29.36
C LYS A 967 1.05 -55.46 -29.40
N LEU A 968 0.07 -54.59 -29.65
CA LEU A 968 -1.32 -54.97 -29.83
C LEU A 968 -1.54 -55.47 -31.26
N ALA A 969 -2.30 -56.56 -31.42
CA ALA A 969 -2.35 -57.34 -32.67
C ALA A 969 -3.06 -56.66 -33.86
N LYS A 970 -3.62 -55.45 -33.70
CA LYS A 970 -4.26 -54.70 -34.79
C LYS A 970 -3.98 -53.19 -34.68
N PRO A 971 -3.55 -52.52 -35.76
CA PRO A 971 -3.55 -51.07 -35.82
C PRO A 971 -4.99 -50.58 -36.10
N HIS A 972 -5.37 -49.47 -35.45
CA HIS A 972 -6.57 -48.64 -35.63
C HIS A 972 -7.68 -48.74 -34.55
N GLY A 973 -7.61 -47.82 -33.59
CA GLY A 973 -8.71 -47.42 -32.71
C GLY A 973 -8.18 -46.81 -31.40
N PRO A 974 -8.91 -45.89 -30.74
CA PRO A 974 -8.56 -45.47 -29.39
C PRO A 974 -8.53 -46.71 -28.48
N LEU A 975 -7.42 -46.89 -27.75
CA LEU A 975 -7.09 -48.04 -26.88
C LEU A 975 -8.28 -48.57 -26.06
N GLU A 976 -9.18 -47.67 -25.65
CA GLU A 976 -10.41 -47.92 -24.88
C GLU A 976 -11.28 -49.08 -25.40
N LYS A 977 -11.35 -49.32 -26.71
CA LYS A 977 -12.24 -50.34 -27.29
C LYS A 977 -11.70 -51.77 -27.26
N ASP A 978 -10.39 -51.95 -27.29
CA ASP A 978 -9.78 -53.28 -27.49
C ASP A 978 -9.29 -53.93 -26.19
N VAL A 979 -8.90 -53.12 -25.19
CA VAL A 979 -8.53 -53.59 -23.84
C VAL A 979 -9.64 -53.41 -22.81
N GLY A 980 -10.74 -52.73 -23.14
CA GLY A 980 -11.86 -52.50 -22.23
C GLY A 980 -11.54 -51.60 -21.03
N VAL A 981 -10.39 -50.92 -21.06
CA VAL A 981 -9.90 -50.04 -20.00
C VAL A 981 -9.89 -48.60 -20.51
N LYS A 982 -10.57 -47.71 -19.78
CA LYS A 982 -10.48 -46.26 -20.00
C LYS A 982 -9.11 -45.77 -19.62
N TRP A 983 -8.34 -45.30 -20.59
CA TRP A 983 -7.00 -44.77 -20.35
C TRP A 983 -7.08 -43.46 -19.56
N ASP A 984 -6.62 -43.46 -18.30
CA ASP A 984 -6.72 -42.33 -17.38
C ASP A 984 -5.36 -41.78 -16.91
N SER A 985 -4.30 -42.04 -17.68
CA SER A 985 -2.91 -41.60 -17.45
C SER A 985 -2.30 -42.04 -16.10
N LYS A 986 -2.96 -42.93 -15.35
CA LYS A 986 -2.45 -43.40 -14.06
C LYS A 986 -1.43 -44.52 -14.25
N PRO A 987 -0.35 -44.55 -13.44
CA PRO A 987 0.63 -45.64 -13.43
C PRO A 987 0.01 -47.04 -13.30
N GLN A 988 -1.07 -47.21 -12.50
CA GLN A 988 -1.76 -48.50 -12.34
C GLN A 988 -2.33 -49.00 -13.66
N THR A 989 -2.97 -48.12 -14.43
CA THR A 989 -3.61 -48.44 -15.70
C THR A 989 -2.60 -48.97 -16.72
N TYR A 990 -1.37 -48.44 -16.71
CA TYR A 990 -0.28 -48.97 -17.54
C TYR A 990 0.19 -50.36 -17.10
N ILE A 991 0.35 -50.59 -15.79
CA ILE A 991 0.74 -51.91 -15.25
C ILE A 991 -0.32 -52.97 -15.58
N ASP A 992 -1.60 -52.63 -15.39
CA ASP A 992 -2.73 -53.52 -15.66
C ASP A 992 -2.79 -53.91 -17.14
N VAL A 993 -2.64 -52.94 -18.05
CA VAL A 993 -2.60 -53.22 -19.49
C VAL A 993 -1.34 -54.01 -19.88
N HIS A 994 -0.17 -53.68 -19.34
CA HIS A 994 1.07 -54.41 -19.62
C HIS A 994 0.99 -55.90 -19.22
N ALA A 995 0.32 -56.21 -18.10
CA ALA A 995 0.11 -57.59 -17.65
C ALA A 995 -0.77 -58.43 -18.60
N THR A 996 -1.59 -57.77 -19.44
CA THR A 996 -2.47 -58.44 -20.43
C THR A 996 -1.80 -58.68 -21.78
N LEU A 997 -0.57 -58.22 -21.99
CA LEU A 997 0.14 -58.39 -23.27
C LEU A 997 0.47 -59.88 -23.54
N PRO A 998 0.52 -60.30 -24.82
CA PRO A 998 0.83 -61.67 -25.19
C PRO A 998 2.13 -62.18 -24.57
N GLY A 999 2.11 -63.36 -23.95
CA GLY A 999 3.27 -63.99 -23.31
C GLY A 999 3.44 -63.67 -21.82
N SER A 1000 2.53 -62.90 -21.21
CA SER A 1000 2.51 -62.57 -19.78
C SER A 1000 3.89 -62.12 -19.24
N PRO A 1001 4.47 -61.04 -19.81
CA PRO A 1001 5.75 -60.53 -19.36
C PRO A 1001 5.67 -60.12 -17.88
N PRO A 1002 6.76 -60.26 -17.10
CA PRO A 1002 6.81 -59.74 -15.74
C PRO A 1002 6.51 -58.24 -15.73
N ALA A 1003 6.03 -57.72 -14.59
CA ALA A 1003 5.79 -56.29 -14.43
C ALA A 1003 7.04 -55.51 -14.85
N PRO A 1004 6.90 -54.45 -15.65
CA PRO A 1004 8.05 -53.73 -16.17
C PRO A 1004 8.78 -53.07 -15.00
N ALA A 1005 10.10 -53.08 -14.99
CA ALA A 1005 10.89 -52.47 -13.92
C ALA A 1005 10.64 -50.95 -13.77
N SER A 1006 10.09 -50.33 -14.81
CA SER A 1006 9.78 -48.91 -14.89
C SER A 1006 8.69 -48.64 -15.95
N ILE A 1007 7.98 -47.53 -15.80
CA ILE A 1007 6.91 -47.08 -16.71
C ILE A 1007 7.44 -45.91 -17.55
N PRO A 1008 7.61 -46.07 -18.87
CA PRO A 1008 8.12 -45.00 -19.71
C PRO A 1008 7.14 -43.83 -19.83
N GLY A 1009 7.66 -42.63 -19.99
CA GLY A 1009 6.89 -41.40 -20.12
C GLY A 1009 7.75 -40.15 -20.22
N LYS A 1010 7.09 -39.00 -20.26
CA LYS A 1010 7.72 -37.69 -20.40
C LYS A 1010 7.04 -36.66 -19.50
N TRP A 1011 7.81 -35.65 -19.10
CA TRP A 1011 7.28 -34.49 -18.40
C TRP A 1011 6.81 -33.44 -19.42
N VAL A 1012 5.54 -33.07 -19.33
CA VAL A 1012 4.91 -32.06 -20.18
C VAL A 1012 4.60 -30.82 -19.34
N MET A 1013 4.97 -29.65 -19.85
CA MET A 1013 4.68 -28.38 -19.20
C MET A 1013 3.30 -27.88 -19.63
N MET A 1014 2.46 -27.54 -18.66
CA MET A 1014 1.29 -26.70 -18.83
C MET A 1014 1.51 -25.36 -18.14
N GLN A 1015 0.93 -24.30 -18.69
CA GLN A 1015 0.78 -23.05 -17.96
C GLN A 1015 -0.52 -23.07 -17.14
N LEU A 1016 -0.42 -22.62 -15.89
CA LEU A 1016 -1.56 -22.28 -15.05
C LEU A 1016 -1.71 -20.75 -14.97
N PHE A 1017 -2.81 -20.30 -14.35
CA PHE A 1017 -3.00 -18.86 -14.16
C PHE A 1017 -1.86 -18.27 -13.34
N PRO A 1018 -1.23 -17.19 -13.80
CA PRO A 1018 -0.04 -16.65 -13.18
C PRO A 1018 -0.33 -16.08 -11.78
N VAL A 1019 0.72 -15.97 -10.96
CA VAL A 1019 0.60 -15.43 -9.61
C VAL A 1019 0.75 -13.91 -9.67
N VAL A 1020 -0.29 -13.20 -9.27
CA VAL A 1020 -0.25 -11.73 -9.17
C VAL A 1020 0.09 -11.32 -7.73
N ASP A 1021 0.69 -10.16 -7.51
CA ASP A 1021 0.97 -9.73 -6.14
C ASP A 1021 -0.32 -9.54 -5.33
N LYS A 1022 -0.32 -10.06 -4.10
CA LYS A 1022 -1.49 -10.18 -3.21
C LYS A 1022 -2.61 -11.06 -3.77
N TRP A 1023 -2.33 -11.89 -4.77
CA TRP A 1023 -3.28 -12.88 -5.27
C TRP A 1023 -3.22 -14.16 -4.43
N ASP A 1024 -4.38 -14.59 -3.95
CA ASP A 1024 -4.61 -15.89 -3.35
C ASP A 1024 -4.90 -16.90 -4.48
N GLN A 1025 -3.92 -17.75 -4.78
CA GLN A 1025 -4.00 -18.75 -5.84
C GLN A 1025 -5.03 -19.85 -5.54
N GLU A 1026 -5.37 -20.10 -4.27
CA GLU A 1026 -6.36 -21.10 -3.90
C GLU A 1026 -7.77 -20.55 -4.12
N LYS A 1027 -8.01 -19.31 -3.72
CA LYS A 1027 -9.30 -18.62 -3.92
C LYS A 1027 -9.46 -18.04 -5.33
N GLN A 1028 -8.36 -17.96 -6.09
CA GLN A 1028 -8.26 -17.27 -7.37
C GLN A 1028 -8.84 -15.85 -7.24
N ASP A 1029 -8.35 -15.10 -6.25
CA ASP A 1029 -8.81 -13.76 -5.87
C ASP A 1029 -7.68 -12.88 -5.31
N TYR A 1030 -7.85 -11.56 -5.29
CA TYR A 1030 -6.94 -10.68 -4.55
C TYR A 1030 -7.27 -10.76 -3.04
N ALA A 1031 -6.25 -10.99 -2.23
CA ALA A 1031 -6.31 -11.13 -0.77
C ALA A 1031 -6.71 -9.84 -0.04
#